data_AF-A0AA36ML04-F1
#
_entry.id   AF-A0AA36ML04-F1
#
_cell.length_a   1.000
_cell.length_b   1.000
_cell.length_c   1.000
_cell.angle_alpha   90.00
_cell.angle_beta   90.00
_cell.angle_gamma   90.00
#
_symmetry.space_group_name_H-M   'P 1'
#
loop_
_entity.id
_entity.type
_entity.pdbx_description
1 polymer ?
#
loop_
_entity_poly.entity_id
_entity_poly.type
_entity_poly.pdbx_seq_one_letter_code
_entity_poly.pdbx_strand_id
1 'polypeptide(L)'
;ADTVLHKLQLQPDNPEAVRRGLRSALCLVSTEVDAVLGFLRSHQAAWTAPGAAHAAAELLAELRKAPLSKERLRRVAAISSEAFVLSLAQGATPTAEACGQLLAHAVAAGSSLQGERETLLEIFLDLLQQKAPTLAQAEGAAKALASLLMQALCALCAFPAGAHCLAGARQCARAAAAGLLQAALQDGAVRSFFEDFAAVVAAASLEEHSPGASVLLTALLGSASVVLRSRGAGDAKVMCVKVLGRVAEELHQEAPRLCCSCQETSEKHGHDAPEIRENCDQCLLRWAAFEMTQRYSLTAPPAEPWLARFLLVESWQEAHRPSAALQLACWAEEEPRCPGGTELLRRAGAWVAGQSSARAVASDPPADPARAWRRALGAGAALRRQRLLQLAAQQLRSPRALLTLGCLDAPQNVKDMRRKAFSVDLTAIRLEAGVVPLRLARCLQATLIKRGGTIRVMAFSLKMALKGVQEASSVSEHGLRSVVAVLDHLESRTEDIEECLLKFNRLLTSTLSSKTLELIAASAFPQSIVKTIKRHLENPPIVAFACQCIARSATSVEAAGSFVRAGALDEAFAAMDAHKAHGGIQNVALFLLRNVLKDPNAARQAVAGGAITRVLAAMNLATGREIQFGGLVSLRLMMEASRANRYYWQESLKVARASIQEAGLQAKVNHQSDAALCQAADDVLALVIPRFKEVPCWHWQSGWCKMGPKCTYAHGSDDLRTYGKASGKGAYRRE
;
A
#
# COMPACT_ATOMS: atom_id res chain seq x y z
N ALA A 1 -43.37 -19.77 -6.88
CA ALA A 1 -42.39 -19.51 -5.80
C ALA A 1 -43.04 -19.60 -4.41
N ASP A 2 -44.07 -18.80 -4.11
CA ASP A 2 -44.65 -18.70 -2.76
C ASP A 2 -45.18 -20.02 -2.19
N THR A 3 -45.77 -20.89 -3.00
CA THR A 3 -46.25 -22.21 -2.55
C THR A 3 -45.10 -23.18 -2.21
N VAL A 4 -43.95 -23.04 -2.87
CA VAL A 4 -42.74 -23.84 -2.60
C VAL A 4 -42.05 -23.30 -1.34
N LEU A 5 -41.93 -21.97 -1.23
CA LEU A 5 -41.41 -21.29 -0.04
C LEU A 5 -42.25 -21.57 1.21
N HIS A 6 -43.57 -21.55 1.11
CA HIS A 6 -44.48 -21.89 2.20
C HIS A 6 -44.39 -23.37 2.61
N LYS A 7 -44.15 -24.29 1.66
CA LYS A 7 -43.91 -25.71 1.99
C LYS A 7 -42.54 -25.94 2.63
N LEU A 8 -41.53 -25.16 2.26
CA LEU A 8 -40.18 -25.21 2.84
C LEU A 8 -40.13 -24.63 4.26
N GLN A 9 -40.87 -23.55 4.53
CA GLN A 9 -40.95 -22.92 5.85
C GLN A 9 -41.56 -23.85 6.93
N LEU A 10 -42.40 -24.81 6.53
CA LEU A 10 -43.09 -25.69 7.46
C LEU A 10 -42.28 -26.93 7.90
N GLN A 11 -41.14 -27.24 7.26
CA GLN A 11 -40.32 -28.41 7.60
C GLN A 11 -38.81 -28.16 7.43
N PRO A 12 -38.21 -27.23 8.21
CA PRO A 12 -36.77 -26.94 8.11
C PRO A 12 -35.89 -28.15 8.48
N ASP A 13 -36.39 -29.08 9.29
CA ASP A 13 -35.63 -30.24 9.78
C ASP A 13 -35.68 -31.46 8.84
N ASN A 14 -36.42 -31.38 7.71
CA ASN A 14 -36.54 -32.48 6.76
C ASN A 14 -35.66 -32.23 5.51
N PRO A 15 -34.47 -32.84 5.41
CA PRO A 15 -33.55 -32.62 4.29
C PRO A 15 -34.16 -33.03 2.93
N GLU A 16 -35.13 -33.95 2.91
CA GLU A 16 -35.80 -34.39 1.69
C GLU A 16 -36.90 -33.43 1.22
N ALA A 17 -37.51 -32.67 2.15
CA ALA A 17 -38.42 -31.58 1.83
C ALA A 17 -37.65 -30.36 1.29
N VAL A 18 -36.50 -30.04 1.91
CA VAL A 18 -35.55 -29.03 1.41
C VAL A 18 -35.09 -29.36 0.00
N ARG A 19 -34.71 -30.63 -0.25
CA ARG A 19 -34.33 -31.13 -1.57
C ARG A 19 -35.45 -30.98 -2.61
N ARG A 20 -36.69 -31.35 -2.28
CA ARG A 20 -37.83 -31.21 -3.20
C ARG A 20 -38.12 -29.74 -3.51
N GLY A 21 -38.04 -28.86 -2.52
CA GLY A 21 -38.26 -27.43 -2.72
C GLY A 21 -37.15 -26.77 -3.56
N LEU A 22 -35.89 -27.13 -3.32
CA LEU A 22 -34.76 -26.68 -4.16
C LEU A 22 -34.90 -27.17 -5.60
N ARG A 23 -35.22 -28.44 -5.85
CA ARG A 23 -35.46 -28.93 -7.22
C ARG A 23 -36.64 -28.26 -7.90
N SER A 24 -37.75 -28.00 -7.19
CA SER A 24 -38.88 -27.26 -7.73
C SER A 24 -38.55 -25.78 -8.02
N ALA A 25 -37.73 -25.15 -7.19
CA ALA A 25 -37.22 -23.79 -7.42
C ALA A 25 -36.21 -23.75 -8.57
N LEU A 26 -35.36 -24.78 -8.69
CA LEU A 26 -34.34 -24.91 -9.73
C LEU A 26 -34.94 -25.29 -11.10
N CYS A 27 -36.08 -25.98 -11.16
CA CYS A 27 -36.83 -26.16 -12.41
C CYS A 27 -37.44 -24.85 -12.98
N LEU A 28 -37.49 -23.76 -12.19
CA LEU A 28 -37.99 -22.44 -12.61
C LEU A 28 -36.86 -21.50 -13.09
N VAL A 29 -35.64 -22.00 -13.31
CA VAL A 29 -34.37 -21.24 -13.36
C VAL A 29 -34.15 -20.27 -14.52
N SER A 30 -35.08 -20.05 -15.45
CA SER A 30 -34.85 -18.96 -16.42
C SER A 30 -35.10 -17.55 -15.82
N THR A 31 -35.91 -17.39 -14.76
CA THR A 31 -36.34 -16.04 -14.31
C THR A 31 -36.00 -15.64 -12.86
N GLU A 32 -35.80 -16.53 -11.89
CA GLU A 32 -35.87 -16.13 -10.46
C GLU A 32 -34.62 -16.44 -9.60
N VAL A 33 -33.42 -16.03 -10.04
CA VAL A 33 -32.20 -16.09 -9.20
C VAL A 33 -32.37 -15.31 -7.88
N ASP A 34 -33.11 -14.20 -7.88
CA ASP A 34 -33.32 -13.39 -6.68
C ASP A 34 -34.17 -14.09 -5.60
N ALA A 35 -35.08 -15.00 -5.98
CA ALA A 35 -35.85 -15.79 -5.03
C ALA A 35 -34.98 -16.84 -4.31
N VAL A 36 -34.06 -17.47 -5.04
CA VAL A 36 -33.09 -18.40 -4.47
C VAL A 36 -32.10 -17.68 -3.54
N LEU A 37 -31.62 -16.51 -3.95
CA LEU A 37 -30.76 -15.68 -3.11
C LEU A 37 -31.49 -15.15 -1.85
N GLY A 38 -32.77 -14.81 -1.97
CA GLY A 38 -33.64 -14.45 -0.83
C GLY A 38 -33.92 -15.63 0.10
N PHE A 39 -34.07 -16.84 -0.44
CA PHE A 39 -34.19 -18.08 0.33
C PHE A 39 -32.90 -18.36 1.13
N LEU A 40 -31.74 -18.28 0.48
CA LEU A 40 -30.44 -18.50 1.12
C LEU A 40 -30.21 -17.52 2.28
N ARG A 41 -30.54 -16.23 2.09
CA ARG A 41 -30.46 -15.21 3.15
C ARG A 41 -31.46 -15.45 4.29
N SER A 42 -32.71 -15.78 3.98
CA SER A 42 -33.75 -15.96 5.02
C SER A 42 -33.53 -17.20 5.88
N HIS A 43 -32.80 -18.21 5.38
CA HIS A 43 -32.51 -19.44 6.11
C HIS A 43 -31.07 -19.53 6.63
N GLN A 44 -30.28 -18.46 6.50
CA GLN A 44 -28.86 -18.39 6.89
C GLN A 44 -28.60 -18.82 8.34
N ALA A 45 -29.54 -18.59 9.25
CA ALA A 45 -29.45 -19.00 10.66
C ALA A 45 -29.79 -20.49 10.90
N ALA A 46 -30.45 -21.15 9.95
CA ALA A 46 -30.91 -22.53 10.03
C ALA A 46 -30.05 -23.50 9.20
N TRP A 47 -28.90 -23.05 8.68
CA TRP A 47 -27.99 -23.88 7.91
C TRP A 47 -27.29 -24.89 8.82
N THR A 48 -27.90 -26.07 8.97
CA THR A 48 -27.18 -27.24 9.43
C THR A 48 -26.35 -27.83 8.28
N ALA A 49 -25.17 -28.36 8.62
CA ALA A 49 -24.08 -28.68 7.69
C ALA A 49 -24.44 -29.48 6.41
N PRO A 50 -25.39 -30.45 6.39
CA PRO A 50 -25.68 -31.22 5.18
C PRO A 50 -26.57 -30.49 4.17
N GLY A 51 -27.52 -29.67 4.63
CA GLY A 51 -28.56 -29.08 3.78
C GLY A 51 -28.03 -27.93 2.91
N ALA A 52 -27.22 -27.05 3.50
CA ALA A 52 -26.61 -25.93 2.78
C ALA A 52 -25.56 -26.39 1.76
N ALA A 53 -24.77 -27.42 2.09
CA ALA A 53 -23.81 -28.01 1.14
C ALA A 53 -24.52 -28.64 -0.06
N HIS A 54 -25.65 -29.31 0.16
CA HIS A 54 -26.45 -29.87 -0.93
C HIS A 54 -27.12 -28.78 -1.78
N ALA A 55 -27.64 -27.72 -1.15
CA ALA A 55 -28.23 -26.57 -1.85
C ALA A 55 -27.19 -25.85 -2.72
N ALA A 56 -25.99 -25.63 -2.20
CA ALA A 56 -24.87 -25.07 -2.95
C ALA A 56 -24.47 -25.98 -4.12
N ALA A 57 -24.45 -27.31 -3.93
CA ALA A 57 -24.15 -28.28 -4.98
C ALA A 57 -25.22 -28.32 -6.09
N GLU A 58 -26.51 -28.25 -5.76
CA GLU A 58 -27.59 -28.16 -6.76
C GLU A 58 -27.57 -26.81 -7.49
N LEU A 59 -27.30 -25.69 -6.77
CA LEU A 59 -27.11 -24.37 -7.39
C LEU A 59 -25.92 -24.40 -8.35
N LEU A 60 -24.80 -25.01 -7.95
CA LEU A 60 -23.61 -25.24 -8.77
C LEU A 60 -23.92 -26.04 -10.04
N ALA A 61 -24.77 -27.07 -9.93
CA ALA A 61 -25.19 -27.87 -11.08
C ALA A 61 -26.01 -27.05 -12.08
N GLU A 62 -26.83 -26.11 -11.61
CA GLU A 62 -27.60 -25.19 -12.48
C GLU A 62 -26.75 -24.05 -13.06
N LEU A 63 -25.82 -23.49 -12.28
CA LEU A 63 -24.86 -22.50 -12.77
C LEU A 63 -24.02 -23.02 -13.95
N ARG A 64 -23.80 -24.34 -14.01
CA ARG A 64 -23.10 -24.98 -15.14
C ARG A 64 -23.97 -25.09 -16.41
N LYS A 65 -25.29 -24.96 -16.31
CA LYS A 65 -26.22 -25.17 -17.45
C LYS A 65 -26.62 -23.88 -18.19
N ALA A 66 -26.54 -22.71 -17.55
CA ALA A 66 -27.00 -21.45 -18.14
C ALA A 66 -26.03 -20.27 -17.89
N PRO A 67 -25.75 -19.42 -18.88
CA PRO A 67 -24.96 -18.22 -18.68
C PRO A 67 -25.70 -17.24 -17.78
N LEU A 68 -25.12 -16.89 -16.63
CA LEU A 68 -25.64 -15.85 -15.76
C LEU A 68 -25.32 -14.44 -16.30
N SER A 69 -26.19 -13.48 -16.00
CA SER A 69 -25.85 -12.07 -16.19
C SER A 69 -24.79 -11.60 -15.18
N LYS A 70 -24.00 -10.59 -15.56
CA LYS A 70 -22.99 -9.94 -14.71
C LYS A 70 -23.48 -9.61 -13.29
N GLU A 71 -24.66 -9.02 -13.19
CA GLU A 71 -25.25 -8.62 -11.91
C GLU A 71 -25.58 -9.83 -11.04
N ARG A 72 -26.06 -10.93 -11.65
CA ARG A 72 -26.35 -12.18 -10.94
C ARG A 72 -25.07 -12.84 -10.44
N LEU A 73 -24.00 -12.86 -11.24
CA LEU A 73 -22.69 -13.38 -10.81
C LEU A 73 -22.13 -12.60 -9.61
N ARG A 74 -22.25 -11.26 -9.62
CA ARG A 74 -21.84 -10.41 -8.49
C ARG A 74 -22.60 -10.71 -7.22
N ARG A 75 -23.91 -10.88 -7.30
CA ARG A 75 -24.74 -11.22 -6.14
C ARG A 75 -24.43 -12.62 -5.60
N VAL A 76 -24.26 -13.61 -6.49
CA VAL A 76 -23.86 -14.97 -6.09
C VAL A 76 -22.51 -14.92 -5.41
N ALA A 77 -21.49 -14.25 -5.98
CA ALA A 77 -20.18 -14.15 -5.36
C ALA A 77 -20.23 -13.45 -3.99
N ALA A 78 -20.96 -12.35 -3.85
CA ALA A 78 -21.10 -11.64 -2.59
C ALA A 78 -21.75 -12.52 -1.50
N ILE A 79 -22.85 -13.21 -1.84
CA ILE A 79 -23.58 -14.07 -0.89
C ILE A 79 -22.75 -15.30 -0.53
N SER A 80 -22.11 -15.94 -1.50
CA SER A 80 -21.22 -17.09 -1.26
C SER A 80 -20.02 -16.70 -0.41
N SER A 81 -19.48 -15.49 -0.61
CA SER A 81 -18.39 -14.95 0.21
C SER A 81 -18.84 -14.76 1.66
N GLU A 82 -20.00 -14.14 1.88
CA GLU A 82 -20.57 -13.92 3.21
C GLU A 82 -20.87 -15.22 3.94
N ALA A 83 -21.55 -16.13 3.25
CA ALA A 83 -21.86 -17.47 3.72
C ALA A 83 -20.60 -18.28 4.07
N PHE A 84 -19.57 -18.24 3.21
CA PHE A 84 -18.29 -18.89 3.43
C PHE A 84 -17.65 -18.42 4.73
N VAL A 85 -17.51 -17.10 4.89
CA VAL A 85 -16.82 -16.50 6.03
C VAL A 85 -17.58 -16.76 7.33
N LEU A 86 -18.91 -16.67 7.32
CA LEU A 86 -19.72 -16.98 8.51
C LEU A 86 -19.66 -18.46 8.87
N SER A 87 -19.70 -19.36 7.89
CA SER A 87 -19.59 -20.80 8.13
C SER A 87 -18.24 -21.17 8.73
N LEU A 88 -17.15 -20.56 8.24
CA LEU A 88 -15.83 -20.72 8.84
C LEU A 88 -15.79 -20.20 10.28
N ALA A 89 -16.32 -19.00 10.53
CA ALA A 89 -16.37 -18.42 11.87
C ALA A 89 -17.14 -19.29 12.88
N GLN A 90 -18.11 -20.08 12.40
CA GLN A 90 -18.91 -21.00 13.20
C GLN A 90 -18.32 -22.42 13.31
N GLY A 91 -17.18 -22.70 12.67
CA GLY A 91 -16.59 -24.04 12.61
C GLY A 91 -17.34 -25.03 11.70
N ALA A 92 -18.27 -24.56 10.87
CA ALA A 92 -19.06 -25.37 9.93
C ALA A 92 -18.27 -25.65 8.64
N THR A 93 -17.20 -26.44 8.75
CA THR A 93 -16.25 -26.69 7.65
C THR A 93 -16.90 -27.24 6.36
N PRO A 94 -17.89 -28.15 6.36
CA PRO A 94 -18.48 -28.65 5.11
C PRO A 94 -19.31 -27.59 4.39
N THR A 95 -19.97 -26.69 5.15
CA THR A 95 -20.75 -25.59 4.59
C THR A 95 -19.83 -24.52 4.01
N ALA A 96 -18.75 -24.19 4.72
CA ALA A 96 -17.71 -23.32 4.20
C ALA A 96 -17.14 -23.90 2.90
N GLU A 97 -16.76 -25.18 2.86
CA GLU A 97 -16.23 -25.80 1.63
C GLU A 97 -17.20 -25.68 0.45
N ALA A 98 -18.49 -25.96 0.66
CA ALA A 98 -19.50 -25.85 -0.39
C ALA A 98 -19.72 -24.40 -0.87
N CYS A 99 -19.76 -23.42 0.04
CA CYS A 99 -19.84 -22.00 -0.32
C CYS A 99 -18.59 -21.52 -1.05
N GLY A 100 -17.42 -22.04 -0.66
CA GLY A 100 -16.16 -21.80 -1.33
C GLY A 100 -16.16 -22.32 -2.77
N GLN A 101 -16.56 -23.58 -2.97
CA GLN A 101 -16.71 -24.15 -4.31
C GLN A 101 -17.68 -23.33 -5.17
N LEU A 102 -18.79 -22.87 -4.59
CA LEU A 102 -19.76 -22.00 -5.27
C LEU A 102 -19.14 -20.66 -5.70
N LEU A 103 -18.35 -20.03 -4.83
CA LEU A 103 -17.62 -18.81 -5.16
C LEU A 103 -16.58 -19.05 -6.26
N ALA A 104 -15.78 -20.11 -6.16
CA ALA A 104 -14.77 -20.46 -7.15
C ALA A 104 -15.40 -20.67 -8.53
N HIS A 105 -16.55 -21.34 -8.58
CA HIS A 105 -17.32 -21.51 -9.81
C HIS A 105 -17.94 -20.20 -10.33
N ALA A 106 -18.41 -19.30 -9.46
CA ALA A 106 -18.90 -17.99 -9.88
C ALA A 106 -17.79 -17.14 -10.52
N VAL A 107 -16.59 -17.17 -9.93
CA VAL A 107 -15.38 -16.52 -10.50
C VAL A 107 -15.00 -17.17 -11.84
N ALA A 108 -15.03 -18.50 -11.93
CA ALA A 108 -14.75 -19.23 -13.17
C ALA A 108 -15.74 -18.88 -14.29
N ALA A 109 -17.04 -18.80 -13.95
CA ALA A 109 -18.15 -18.55 -14.86
C ALA A 109 -18.20 -17.10 -15.40
N GLY A 110 -17.52 -16.14 -14.78
CA GLY A 110 -17.33 -14.77 -15.30
C GLY A 110 -16.43 -14.69 -16.55
N SER A 111 -16.37 -15.75 -17.35
CA SER A 111 -15.37 -16.02 -18.39
C SER A 111 -15.37 -15.08 -19.58
N SER A 112 -16.43 -14.29 -19.80
CA SER A 112 -16.51 -13.39 -20.94
C SER A 112 -15.82 -12.03 -20.72
N LEU A 113 -15.49 -11.64 -19.49
CA LEU A 113 -14.91 -10.33 -19.18
C LEU A 113 -13.89 -10.41 -18.03
N GLN A 114 -12.59 -10.29 -18.34
CA GLN A 114 -11.49 -10.32 -17.37
C GLN A 114 -11.73 -9.39 -16.16
N GLY A 115 -12.22 -8.17 -16.39
CA GLY A 115 -12.49 -7.20 -15.32
C GLY A 115 -13.59 -7.65 -14.34
N GLU A 116 -14.47 -8.58 -14.73
CA GLU A 116 -15.46 -9.12 -13.81
C GLU A 116 -14.85 -10.12 -12.84
N ARG A 117 -13.95 -10.99 -13.29
CA ARG A 117 -13.24 -11.93 -12.42
C ARG A 117 -12.47 -11.21 -11.32
N GLU A 118 -11.76 -10.14 -11.69
CA GLU A 118 -11.05 -9.26 -10.77
C GLU A 118 -12.02 -8.61 -9.78
N THR A 119 -13.13 -8.04 -10.25
CA THR A 119 -14.16 -7.44 -9.37
C THR A 119 -14.75 -8.46 -8.38
N LEU A 120 -15.05 -9.68 -8.83
CA LEU A 120 -15.65 -10.72 -7.98
C LEU A 120 -14.68 -11.19 -6.90
N LEU A 121 -13.39 -11.30 -7.24
CA LEU A 121 -12.38 -11.66 -6.26
C LEU A 121 -12.10 -10.49 -5.31
N GLU A 122 -12.06 -9.24 -5.78
CA GLU A 122 -11.95 -8.05 -4.91
C GLU A 122 -13.06 -8.02 -3.86
N ILE A 123 -14.31 -8.29 -4.25
CA ILE A 123 -15.45 -8.38 -3.31
C ILE A 123 -15.19 -9.44 -2.22
N PHE A 124 -14.64 -10.60 -2.61
CA PHE A 124 -14.30 -11.66 -1.66
C PHE A 124 -13.15 -11.27 -0.73
N LEU A 125 -12.09 -10.66 -1.27
CA LEU A 125 -10.92 -10.23 -0.50
C LEU A 125 -11.26 -9.11 0.49
N ASP A 126 -12.09 -8.16 0.10
CA ASP A 126 -12.58 -7.09 0.98
C ASP A 126 -13.34 -7.68 2.18
N LEU A 127 -14.21 -8.67 1.92
CA LEU A 127 -14.97 -9.33 2.97
C LEU A 127 -14.07 -10.17 3.90
N LEU A 128 -13.11 -10.92 3.33
CA LEU A 128 -12.11 -11.65 4.12
C LEU A 128 -11.33 -10.71 5.02
N GLN A 129 -10.89 -9.56 4.50
CA GLN A 129 -10.16 -8.57 5.29
C GLN A 129 -11.01 -8.03 6.45
N GLN A 130 -12.29 -7.74 6.20
CA GLN A 130 -13.22 -7.27 7.24
C GLN A 130 -13.47 -8.31 8.36
N LYS A 131 -13.36 -9.60 8.04
CA LYS A 131 -13.72 -10.71 8.95
C LYS A 131 -12.52 -11.53 9.42
N ALA A 132 -11.30 -11.17 9.02
CA ALA A 132 -10.07 -11.86 9.40
C ALA A 132 -9.91 -12.07 10.92
N PRO A 133 -10.24 -11.11 11.80
CA PRO A 133 -10.16 -11.33 13.25
C PRO A 133 -11.09 -12.45 13.74
N THR A 134 -12.29 -12.55 13.17
CA THR A 134 -13.25 -13.62 13.50
C THR A 134 -12.77 -14.97 12.98
N LEU A 135 -12.21 -15.00 11.76
CA LEU A 135 -11.67 -16.22 11.15
C LEU A 135 -10.46 -16.77 11.91
N ALA A 136 -9.63 -15.89 12.48
CA ALA A 136 -8.46 -16.29 13.25
C ALA A 136 -8.79 -17.03 14.55
N GLN A 137 -10.01 -16.89 15.06
CA GLN A 137 -10.49 -17.59 16.26
C GLN A 137 -11.08 -18.97 15.92
N ALA A 138 -11.34 -19.26 14.65
CA ALA A 138 -11.96 -20.50 14.23
C ALA A 138 -10.93 -21.58 13.91
N GLU A 139 -11.02 -22.72 14.60
CA GLU A 139 -10.15 -23.86 14.38
C GLU A 139 -10.33 -24.43 12.96
N GLY A 140 -9.23 -24.68 12.25
CA GLY A 140 -9.24 -25.22 10.89
C GLY A 140 -9.59 -24.21 9.77
N ALA A 141 -9.91 -22.95 10.10
CA ALA A 141 -10.25 -21.94 9.10
C ALA A 141 -9.10 -21.64 8.12
N ALA A 142 -7.84 -21.73 8.58
CA ALA A 142 -6.67 -21.51 7.73
C ALA A 142 -6.59 -22.52 6.58
N LYS A 143 -6.81 -23.81 6.88
CA LYS A 143 -6.79 -24.88 5.88
C LYS A 143 -7.90 -24.74 4.85
N ALA A 144 -9.12 -24.44 5.32
CA ALA A 144 -10.27 -24.24 4.45
C ALA A 144 -10.11 -23.00 3.56
N LEU A 145 -9.58 -21.88 4.11
CA LEU A 145 -9.29 -20.68 3.35
C LEU A 145 -8.20 -20.90 2.29
N ALA A 146 -7.12 -21.61 2.65
CA ALA A 146 -6.06 -21.96 1.71
C ALA A 146 -6.60 -22.80 0.56
N SER A 147 -7.38 -23.85 0.86
CA SER A 147 -8.01 -24.69 -0.15
C SER A 147 -8.88 -23.87 -1.11
N LEU A 148 -9.74 -22.99 -0.59
CA LEU A 148 -10.59 -22.13 -1.42
C LEU A 148 -9.78 -21.18 -2.30
N LEU A 149 -8.80 -20.47 -1.74
CA LEU A 149 -7.97 -19.53 -2.51
C LEU A 149 -7.19 -20.26 -3.60
N MET A 150 -6.69 -21.45 -3.33
CA MET A 150 -6.04 -22.29 -4.33
C MET A 150 -7.00 -22.72 -5.42
N GLN A 151 -8.22 -23.17 -5.08
CA GLN A 151 -9.25 -23.52 -6.07
C GLN A 151 -9.66 -22.33 -6.94
N ALA A 152 -9.86 -21.15 -6.33
CA ALA A 152 -10.20 -19.93 -7.05
C ALA A 152 -9.06 -19.48 -7.98
N LEU A 153 -7.81 -19.53 -7.52
CA LEU A 153 -6.64 -19.20 -8.35
C LEU A 153 -6.41 -20.23 -9.46
N CYS A 154 -6.60 -21.52 -9.18
CA CYS A 154 -6.57 -22.57 -10.19
C CYS A 154 -7.64 -22.36 -11.25
N ALA A 155 -8.85 -21.97 -10.87
CA ALA A 155 -9.91 -21.64 -11.82
C ALA A 155 -9.55 -20.42 -12.70
N LEU A 156 -8.84 -19.43 -12.14
CA LEU A 156 -8.28 -18.30 -12.90
C LEU A 156 -7.16 -18.73 -13.85
N CYS A 157 -6.33 -19.70 -13.44
CA CYS A 157 -5.19 -20.20 -14.20
C CYS A 157 -5.53 -21.27 -15.25
N ALA A 158 -6.59 -22.07 -15.07
CA ALA A 158 -6.96 -23.19 -15.93
C ALA A 158 -7.58 -22.74 -17.27
N PHE A 159 -7.85 -21.45 -17.46
CA PHE A 159 -8.38 -20.93 -18.71
C PHE A 159 -7.26 -20.74 -19.74
N PRO A 160 -7.38 -21.29 -20.96
CA PRO A 160 -6.38 -21.15 -22.01
C PRO A 160 -6.45 -19.72 -22.60
N ALA A 161 -5.90 -18.74 -21.90
CA ALA A 161 -5.97 -17.34 -22.31
C ALA A 161 -4.71 -16.55 -21.91
N GLY A 162 -3.61 -16.78 -22.64
CA GLY A 162 -2.47 -15.85 -22.75
C GLY A 162 -1.76 -15.43 -21.45
N ALA A 163 -0.71 -14.60 -21.60
CA ALA A 163 0.06 -14.07 -20.47
C ALA A 163 -0.77 -13.16 -19.52
N HIS A 164 -1.92 -12.67 -19.98
CA HIS A 164 -2.77 -11.73 -19.24
C HIS A 164 -3.55 -12.38 -18.09
N CYS A 165 -4.02 -13.63 -18.21
CA CYS A 165 -4.72 -14.31 -17.11
C CYS A 165 -3.80 -14.64 -15.93
N LEU A 166 -2.54 -15.00 -16.21
CA LEU A 166 -1.54 -15.24 -15.16
C LEU A 166 -1.18 -13.94 -14.42
N ALA A 167 -1.14 -12.81 -15.11
CA ALA A 167 -0.91 -11.51 -14.49
C ALA A 167 -2.05 -11.12 -13.53
N GLY A 168 -3.31 -11.30 -13.96
CA GLY A 168 -4.49 -11.08 -13.13
C GLY A 168 -4.50 -11.99 -11.89
N ALA A 169 -4.24 -13.29 -12.06
CA ALA A 169 -4.14 -14.23 -10.94
C ALA A 169 -3.03 -13.86 -9.94
N ARG A 170 -1.87 -13.39 -10.42
CA ARG A 170 -0.77 -12.90 -9.56
C ARG A 170 -1.16 -11.62 -8.81
N GLN A 171 -1.84 -10.69 -9.45
CA GLN A 171 -2.30 -9.46 -8.80
C GLN A 171 -3.32 -9.76 -7.71
N CYS A 172 -4.28 -10.62 -8.03
CA CYS A 172 -5.28 -11.16 -7.12
C CYS A 172 -4.64 -11.85 -5.89
N ALA A 173 -3.69 -12.75 -6.12
CA ALA A 173 -2.98 -13.44 -5.05
C ALA A 173 -2.16 -12.46 -4.17
N ARG A 174 -1.57 -11.41 -4.76
CA ARG A 174 -0.86 -10.36 -4.02
C ARG A 174 -1.82 -9.53 -3.16
N ALA A 175 -2.98 -9.16 -3.68
CA ALA A 175 -3.99 -8.44 -2.93
C ALA A 175 -4.48 -9.27 -1.73
N ALA A 176 -4.73 -10.57 -1.94
CA ALA A 176 -5.12 -11.50 -0.89
C ALA A 176 -4.05 -11.62 0.20
N ALA A 177 -2.80 -11.86 -0.23
CA ALA A 177 -1.65 -11.96 0.68
C ALA A 177 -1.43 -10.66 1.47
N ALA A 178 -1.56 -9.50 0.82
CA ALA A 178 -1.42 -8.20 1.47
C ALA A 178 -2.52 -7.92 2.49
N GLY A 179 -3.79 -8.22 2.15
CA GLY A 179 -4.92 -8.03 3.06
C GLY A 179 -4.84 -8.92 4.30
N LEU A 180 -4.49 -10.21 4.11
CA LEU A 180 -4.28 -11.15 5.21
C LEU A 180 -3.08 -10.76 6.08
N LEU A 181 -1.97 -10.36 5.46
CA LEU A 181 -0.79 -9.90 6.17
C LEU A 181 -1.10 -8.63 6.97
N GLN A 182 -1.83 -7.67 6.40
CA GLN A 182 -2.24 -6.46 7.09
C GLN A 182 -3.11 -6.75 8.32
N ALA A 183 -4.06 -7.68 8.21
CA ALA A 183 -4.87 -8.11 9.35
C ALA A 183 -4.00 -8.79 10.43
N ALA A 184 -3.04 -9.63 10.02
CA ALA A 184 -2.11 -10.30 10.92
C ALA A 184 -1.14 -9.36 11.66
N LEU A 185 -0.88 -8.19 11.11
CA LEU A 185 -0.08 -7.15 11.79
C LEU A 185 -0.85 -6.41 12.88
N GLN A 186 -2.18 -6.47 12.86
CA GLN A 186 -3.04 -5.73 13.81
C GLN A 186 -3.46 -6.59 15.01
N ASP A 187 -3.44 -7.92 14.89
CA ASP A 187 -3.93 -8.84 15.91
C ASP A 187 -3.04 -10.10 16.01
N GLY A 188 -2.61 -10.43 17.23
CA GLY A 188 -1.76 -11.59 17.52
C GLY A 188 -2.41 -12.94 17.23
N ALA A 189 -3.74 -13.07 17.30
CA ALA A 189 -4.45 -14.31 16.95
C ALA A 189 -4.44 -14.54 15.42
N VAL A 190 -4.50 -13.45 14.64
CA VAL A 190 -4.44 -13.52 13.17
C VAL A 190 -3.03 -13.89 12.69
N ARG A 191 -2.01 -13.69 13.53
CA ARG A 191 -0.62 -14.09 13.24
C ARG A 191 -0.45 -15.61 13.14
N SER A 192 -0.91 -16.38 14.12
CA SER A 192 -0.82 -17.84 14.07
C SER A 192 -1.63 -18.40 12.91
N PHE A 193 -2.82 -17.85 12.68
CA PHE A 193 -3.65 -18.17 11.51
C PHE A 193 -2.90 -17.98 10.19
N PHE A 194 -2.15 -16.89 10.03
CA PHE A 194 -1.39 -16.62 8.81
C PHE A 194 -0.15 -17.54 8.66
N GLU A 195 0.50 -17.90 9.76
CA GLU A 195 1.59 -18.88 9.77
C GLU A 195 1.07 -20.26 9.32
N ASP A 196 -0.07 -20.72 9.86
CA ASP A 196 -0.71 -21.98 9.46
C ASP A 196 -1.21 -21.94 8.01
N PHE A 197 -1.77 -20.81 7.57
CA PHE A 197 -2.18 -20.62 6.19
C PHE A 197 -1.00 -20.74 5.22
N ALA A 198 0.13 -20.09 5.53
CA ALA A 198 1.32 -20.16 4.68
C ALA A 198 1.91 -21.57 4.63
N ALA A 199 1.90 -22.30 5.75
CA ALA A 199 2.30 -23.71 5.82
C ALA A 199 1.44 -24.59 4.92
N VAL A 200 0.11 -24.47 5.00
CA VAL A 200 -0.82 -25.24 4.15
C VAL A 200 -0.61 -24.93 2.67
N VAL A 201 -0.39 -23.67 2.30
CA VAL A 201 -0.12 -23.27 0.90
C VAL A 201 1.21 -23.85 0.41
N ALA A 202 2.23 -23.91 1.27
CA ALA A 202 3.53 -24.48 0.94
C ALA A 202 3.43 -26.00 0.69
N ALA A 203 2.77 -26.73 1.60
CA ALA A 203 2.53 -28.17 1.47
C ALA A 203 1.75 -28.50 0.19
N ALA A 204 0.65 -27.79 -0.08
CA ALA A 204 -0.14 -27.99 -1.29
C ALA A 204 0.64 -27.64 -2.59
N SER A 205 1.59 -26.72 -2.53
CA SER A 205 2.46 -26.41 -3.67
C SER A 205 3.46 -27.53 -3.98
N LEU A 206 3.74 -28.43 -3.04
CA LEU A 206 4.59 -29.60 -3.24
C LEU A 206 3.79 -30.80 -3.74
N GLU A 207 2.69 -31.13 -3.06
CA GLU A 207 1.92 -32.35 -3.32
C GLU A 207 1.21 -32.30 -4.68
N GLU A 208 0.49 -31.22 -4.97
CA GLU A 208 -0.48 -31.22 -6.08
C GLU A 208 0.07 -30.66 -7.40
N HIS A 209 1.30 -30.12 -7.40
CA HIS A 209 1.84 -29.34 -8.54
C HIS A 209 0.86 -28.27 -9.05
N SER A 210 0.02 -27.77 -8.13
CA SER A 210 -1.08 -26.88 -8.43
C SER A 210 -0.54 -25.51 -8.86
N PRO A 211 -0.84 -25.01 -10.07
CA PRO A 211 -0.37 -23.70 -10.52
C PRO A 211 -0.91 -22.58 -9.61
N GLY A 212 -2.10 -22.76 -9.03
CA GLY A 212 -2.67 -21.82 -8.05
C GLY A 212 -1.86 -21.74 -6.76
N ALA A 213 -1.42 -22.88 -6.22
CA ALA A 213 -0.58 -22.93 -5.02
C ALA A 213 0.77 -22.23 -5.24
N SER A 214 1.41 -22.44 -6.39
CA SER A 214 2.67 -21.78 -6.75
C SER A 214 2.51 -20.25 -6.90
N VAL A 215 1.43 -19.79 -7.54
CA VAL A 215 1.10 -18.36 -7.67
C VAL A 215 0.85 -17.73 -6.30
N LEU A 216 0.10 -18.40 -5.43
CA LEU A 216 -0.22 -17.93 -4.08
C LEU A 216 1.03 -17.87 -3.19
N LEU A 217 1.85 -18.92 -3.21
CA LEU A 217 3.12 -18.97 -2.48
C LEU A 217 4.05 -17.84 -2.93
N THR A 218 4.18 -17.63 -4.25
CA THR A 218 4.98 -16.53 -4.81
C THR A 218 4.47 -15.16 -4.34
N ALA A 219 3.16 -14.98 -4.27
CA ALA A 219 2.54 -13.75 -3.80
C ALA A 219 2.76 -13.50 -2.30
N LEU A 220 2.66 -14.55 -1.48
CA LEU A 220 2.96 -14.50 -0.05
C LEU A 220 4.41 -14.11 0.21
N LEU A 221 5.35 -14.79 -0.44
CA LEU A 221 6.79 -14.50 -0.34
C LEU A 221 7.11 -13.08 -0.82
N GLY A 222 6.50 -12.63 -1.91
CA GLY A 222 6.66 -11.27 -2.42
C GLY A 222 6.17 -10.21 -1.43
N SER A 223 5.01 -10.44 -0.83
CA SER A 223 4.41 -9.53 0.16
C SER A 223 5.22 -9.45 1.44
N ALA A 224 5.70 -10.61 1.94
CA ALA A 224 6.61 -10.68 3.08
C ALA A 224 7.94 -9.93 2.80
N SER A 225 8.50 -10.08 1.59
CA SER A 225 9.72 -9.37 1.19
C SER A 225 9.56 -7.84 1.21
N VAL A 226 8.40 -7.33 0.80
CA VAL A 226 8.10 -5.88 0.86
C VAL A 226 8.10 -5.39 2.31
N VAL A 227 7.46 -6.12 3.23
CA VAL A 227 7.45 -5.79 4.66
C VAL A 227 8.86 -5.82 5.25
N LEU A 228 9.66 -6.85 4.92
CA LEU A 228 11.06 -6.95 5.38
C LEU A 228 11.93 -5.77 4.93
N ARG A 229 11.65 -5.19 3.75
CA ARG A 229 12.33 -4.00 3.21
C ARG A 229 11.84 -2.68 3.82
N SER A 230 10.67 -2.67 4.44
CA SER A 230 10.09 -1.46 5.01
C SER A 230 10.85 -1.00 6.27
N ARG A 231 10.89 0.32 6.51
CA ARG A 231 11.53 0.92 7.70
C ARG A 231 10.50 1.06 8.82
N GLY A 232 10.87 0.69 10.05
CA GLY A 232 10.03 0.87 11.24
C GLY A 232 9.00 -0.23 11.50
N ALA A 233 9.01 -1.32 10.74
CA ALA A 233 8.02 -2.41 10.85
C ALA A 233 8.48 -3.53 11.81
N GLY A 234 8.91 -3.18 13.03
CA GLY A 234 9.59 -4.09 13.97
C GLY A 234 8.93 -5.47 14.11
N ASP A 235 7.72 -5.51 14.67
CA ASP A 235 6.99 -6.77 14.90
C ASP A 235 6.57 -7.47 13.60
N ALA A 236 6.29 -6.67 12.57
CA ALA A 236 5.93 -7.16 11.24
C ALA A 236 7.06 -7.93 10.58
N LYS A 237 8.31 -7.50 10.77
CA LYS A 237 9.49 -8.20 10.24
C LYS A 237 9.69 -9.54 10.91
N VAL A 238 9.58 -9.59 12.24
CA VAL A 238 9.69 -10.84 13.01
C VAL A 238 8.60 -11.82 12.57
N MET A 239 7.39 -11.33 12.31
CA MET A 239 6.29 -12.13 11.78
C MET A 239 6.60 -12.67 10.39
N CYS A 240 7.03 -11.83 9.44
CA CYS A 240 7.42 -12.29 8.11
C CYS A 240 8.54 -13.34 8.15
N VAL A 241 9.53 -13.19 9.03
CA VAL A 241 10.59 -14.20 9.21
C VAL A 241 10.02 -15.54 9.70
N LYS A 242 9.10 -15.53 10.68
CA LYS A 242 8.45 -16.76 11.17
C LYS A 242 7.64 -17.47 10.08
N VAL A 243 6.88 -16.69 9.29
CA VAL A 243 6.12 -17.22 8.15
C VAL A 243 7.06 -17.87 7.13
N LEU A 244 8.18 -17.21 6.80
CA LEU A 244 9.19 -17.79 5.91
C LEU A 244 9.81 -19.06 6.49
N GLY A 245 10.07 -19.09 7.80
CA GLY A 245 10.57 -20.27 8.51
C GLY A 245 9.61 -21.45 8.43
N ARG A 246 8.31 -21.23 8.72
CA ARG A 246 7.27 -22.27 8.61
C ARG A 246 7.11 -22.80 7.20
N VAL A 247 7.12 -21.91 6.20
CA VAL A 247 7.11 -22.32 4.79
C VAL A 247 8.34 -23.18 4.47
N ALA A 248 9.53 -22.80 4.94
CA ALA A 248 10.74 -23.58 4.71
C ALA A 248 10.73 -24.94 5.42
N GLU A 249 10.17 -25.01 6.64
CA GLU A 249 10.01 -26.23 7.43
C GLU A 249 9.13 -27.24 6.69
N GLU A 250 7.93 -26.83 6.25
CA GLU A 250 7.02 -27.67 5.46
C GLU A 250 7.66 -28.13 4.15
N LEU A 251 8.35 -27.21 3.46
CA LEU A 251 9.04 -27.56 2.23
C LEU A 251 10.15 -28.61 2.47
N HIS A 252 10.74 -28.67 3.67
CA HIS A 252 11.81 -29.60 4.03
C HIS A 252 11.33 -30.97 4.52
N GLN A 253 10.17 -31.07 5.17
CA GLN A 253 9.64 -32.36 5.65
C GLN A 253 9.40 -33.36 4.50
N GLU A 254 9.19 -32.88 3.28
CA GLU A 254 9.11 -33.66 2.04
C GLU A 254 10.47 -33.90 1.35
N ALA A 255 11.54 -33.21 1.79
CA ALA A 255 12.89 -33.30 1.24
C ALA A 255 13.86 -34.37 1.82
N PRO A 256 13.51 -35.39 2.65
CA PRO A 256 14.49 -36.35 3.21
C PRO A 256 15.28 -37.21 2.21
N ARG A 257 15.25 -36.94 0.89
CA ARG A 257 15.96 -37.73 -0.12
C ARG A 257 17.15 -37.05 -0.79
N LEU A 258 17.57 -35.84 -0.39
CA LEU A 258 18.52 -35.06 -1.21
C LEU A 258 19.71 -34.40 -0.50
N CYS A 259 20.04 -34.73 0.76
CA CYS A 259 21.29 -34.23 1.37
C CYS A 259 22.17 -35.33 1.94
N CYS A 260 23.15 -35.78 1.14
CA CYS A 260 24.15 -36.79 1.53
C CYS A 260 24.98 -36.38 2.76
N SER A 261 25.18 -35.08 2.99
CA SER A 261 26.03 -34.57 4.07
C SER A 261 25.42 -34.68 5.46
N CYS A 262 24.09 -34.74 5.58
CA CYS A 262 23.43 -34.82 6.90
C CYS A 262 23.28 -36.28 7.36
N GLN A 263 23.20 -37.22 6.41
CA GLN A 263 23.06 -38.64 6.63
C GLN A 263 24.31 -39.23 7.31
N GLU A 264 25.51 -38.82 6.89
CA GLU A 264 26.78 -39.26 7.49
C GLU A 264 27.00 -38.77 8.93
N THR A 265 26.49 -37.58 9.29
CA THR A 265 26.57 -37.04 10.66
C THR A 265 25.52 -37.65 11.60
N SER A 266 24.33 -37.93 11.09
CA SER A 266 23.25 -38.61 11.84
C SER A 266 23.66 -40.03 12.25
N GLU A 267 24.35 -40.75 11.35
CA GLU A 267 24.85 -42.11 11.62
C GLU A 267 25.99 -42.13 12.66
N LYS A 268 26.71 -41.01 12.86
CA LYS A 268 27.85 -40.93 13.78
C LYS A 268 27.52 -40.43 15.18
N HIS A 269 26.45 -39.65 15.36
CA HIS A 269 26.21 -38.92 16.61
C HIS A 269 24.86 -39.18 17.29
N GLY A 270 23.98 -39.98 16.69
CA GLY A 270 22.65 -40.28 17.24
C GLY A 270 21.69 -39.09 17.11
N HIS A 271 20.39 -39.38 16.97
CA HIS A 271 19.37 -38.41 16.52
C HIS A 271 19.12 -37.20 17.44
N ASP A 272 19.66 -37.17 18.67
CA ASP A 272 19.28 -36.19 19.71
C ASP A 272 20.37 -35.15 20.05
N ALA A 273 21.47 -35.06 19.30
CA ALA A 273 22.52 -34.07 19.60
C ALA A 273 22.08 -32.63 19.22
N PRO A 274 22.20 -31.63 20.12
CA PRO A 274 21.79 -30.25 19.86
C PRO A 274 22.58 -29.59 18.70
N GLU A 275 23.80 -30.04 18.45
CA GLU A 275 24.65 -29.62 17.33
C GLU A 275 24.10 -30.07 15.96
N ILE A 276 23.27 -31.12 15.93
CA ILE A 276 22.59 -31.57 14.69
C ILE A 276 21.42 -30.63 14.38
N ARG A 277 20.66 -30.15 15.38
CA ARG A 277 19.56 -29.19 15.17
C ARG A 277 20.03 -27.87 14.58
N GLU A 278 21.11 -27.28 15.09
CA GLU A 278 21.67 -26.03 14.55
C GLU A 278 22.20 -26.20 13.11
N ASN A 279 22.79 -27.36 12.80
CA ASN A 279 23.23 -27.68 11.45
C ASN A 279 22.06 -27.97 10.50
N CYS A 280 20.97 -28.56 11.00
CA CYS A 280 19.74 -28.77 10.24
C CYS A 280 19.07 -27.45 9.84
N ASP A 281 18.95 -26.47 10.74
CA ASP A 281 18.41 -25.14 10.43
C ASP A 281 19.26 -24.42 9.36
N GLN A 282 20.58 -24.58 9.42
CA GLN A 282 21.50 -24.03 8.42
C GLN A 282 21.38 -24.73 7.06
N CYS A 283 21.22 -26.05 7.05
CA CYS A 283 20.92 -26.83 5.84
C CYS A 283 19.55 -26.50 5.26
N LEU A 284 18.55 -26.22 6.10
CA LEU A 284 17.18 -25.82 5.74
C LEU A 284 17.20 -24.49 4.97
N LEU A 285 17.90 -23.49 5.51
CA LEU A 285 18.05 -22.18 4.89
C LEU A 285 18.87 -22.26 3.58
N ARG A 286 19.89 -23.12 3.54
CA ARG A 286 20.68 -23.40 2.32
C ARG A 286 19.85 -24.09 1.24
N TRP A 287 19.03 -25.06 1.62
CA TRP A 287 18.13 -25.80 0.71
C TRP A 287 16.99 -24.92 0.21
N ALA A 288 16.31 -24.17 1.09
CA ALA A 288 15.26 -23.22 0.71
C ALA A 288 15.81 -22.15 -0.25
N ALA A 289 17.01 -21.63 0.01
CA ALA A 289 17.66 -20.70 -0.90
C ALA A 289 18.15 -21.35 -2.21
N PHE A 290 18.43 -22.66 -2.22
CA PHE A 290 18.77 -23.44 -3.41
C PHE A 290 17.53 -23.73 -4.28
N GLU A 291 16.43 -24.22 -3.70
CA GLU A 291 15.16 -24.46 -4.40
C GLU A 291 14.54 -23.17 -4.95
N MET A 292 14.56 -22.09 -4.17
CA MET A 292 14.16 -20.76 -4.65
C MET A 292 15.03 -20.29 -5.82
N THR A 293 16.30 -20.72 -5.91
CA THR A 293 17.19 -20.40 -7.03
C THR A 293 16.88 -21.27 -8.27
N GLN A 294 16.70 -22.58 -8.07
CA GLN A 294 16.37 -23.57 -9.12
C GLN A 294 15.04 -23.23 -9.81
N ARG A 295 13.95 -23.05 -9.04
CA ARG A 295 12.62 -22.76 -9.61
C ARG A 295 12.51 -21.38 -10.26
N TYR A 296 13.27 -20.40 -9.77
CA TYR A 296 13.36 -19.06 -10.36
C TYR A 296 14.18 -19.05 -11.66
N SER A 297 15.22 -19.90 -11.77
CA SER A 297 16.02 -20.06 -12.99
C SER A 297 15.25 -20.73 -14.15
N LEU A 298 14.24 -21.54 -13.83
CA LEU A 298 13.37 -22.19 -14.83
C LEU A 298 12.26 -21.27 -15.37
N THR A 299 12.00 -20.11 -14.75
CA THR A 299 10.80 -19.30 -15.03
C THR A 299 11.05 -17.81 -15.25
N ALA A 300 12.27 -17.30 -15.10
CA ALA A 300 12.60 -15.87 -15.24
C ALA A 300 14.05 -15.61 -15.78
N PRO A 301 14.32 -14.44 -16.43
CA PRO A 301 15.65 -14.10 -16.97
C PRO A 301 16.72 -13.85 -15.88
N PRO A 302 18.04 -13.92 -16.21
CA PRO A 302 19.09 -14.44 -15.32
C PRO A 302 19.71 -13.46 -14.30
N ALA A 303 18.97 -12.48 -13.78
CA ALA A 303 19.61 -11.35 -13.08
C ALA A 303 19.71 -11.41 -11.53
N GLU A 304 18.90 -12.17 -10.78
CA GLU A 304 18.91 -12.01 -9.30
C GLU A 304 18.74 -13.27 -8.41
N PRO A 305 19.55 -14.35 -8.54
CA PRO A 305 19.48 -15.46 -7.57
C PRO A 305 20.19 -15.20 -6.23
N TRP A 306 21.14 -14.27 -6.17
CA TRP A 306 22.03 -14.10 -5.00
C TRP A 306 21.43 -13.25 -3.87
N LEU A 307 20.40 -12.43 -4.15
CA LEU A 307 19.83 -11.48 -3.19
C LEU A 307 18.94 -12.16 -2.14
N ALA A 308 18.24 -13.24 -2.51
CA ALA A 308 17.48 -14.07 -1.57
C ALA A 308 18.42 -14.78 -0.57
N ARG A 309 19.55 -15.30 -1.06
CA ARG A 309 20.61 -15.91 -0.24
C ARG A 309 21.21 -14.91 0.76
N PHE A 310 21.47 -13.68 0.31
CA PHE A 310 22.05 -12.62 1.15
C PHE A 310 21.11 -12.17 2.28
N LEU A 311 19.81 -12.02 2.00
CA LEU A 311 18.82 -11.55 2.99
C LEU A 311 18.50 -12.60 4.06
N LEU A 312 18.53 -13.89 3.71
CA LEU A 312 18.39 -14.99 4.68
C LEU A 312 19.59 -15.07 5.63
N VAL A 313 20.81 -14.83 5.12
CA VAL A 313 22.04 -14.83 5.92
C VAL A 313 22.16 -13.58 6.81
N GLU A 314 21.81 -12.38 6.31
CA GLU A 314 21.80 -11.16 7.15
C GLU A 314 20.76 -11.25 8.28
N SER A 315 19.57 -11.81 8.02
CA SER A 315 18.54 -11.98 9.04
C SER A 315 18.90 -13.01 10.10
N TRP A 316 19.74 -14.01 9.78
CA TRP A 316 20.28 -14.98 10.72
C TRP A 316 21.45 -14.41 11.54
N GLN A 317 22.28 -13.55 10.92
CA GLN A 317 23.39 -12.84 11.57
C GLN A 317 22.92 -11.78 12.59
N GLU A 318 21.77 -11.14 12.38
CA GLU A 318 21.19 -10.24 13.40
C GLU A 318 20.75 -10.98 14.68
N ALA A 319 20.59 -12.31 14.61
CA ALA A 319 20.17 -13.12 15.76
C ALA A 319 21.33 -13.73 16.58
N HIS A 320 22.56 -13.88 16.03
CA HIS A 320 23.66 -14.58 16.71
C HIS A 320 25.05 -13.93 16.51
N ARG A 321 25.89 -14.05 17.56
CA ARG A 321 27.18 -13.37 17.86
C ARG A 321 28.30 -13.42 16.76
N PRO A 322 29.39 -12.61 16.89
CA PRO A 322 30.27 -12.20 15.77
C PRO A 322 31.20 -13.26 15.13
N SER A 323 31.15 -14.54 15.50
CA SER A 323 32.02 -15.58 14.90
C SER A 323 31.68 -15.90 13.44
N ALA A 324 30.45 -15.61 13.00
CA ALA A 324 29.95 -15.91 11.65
C ALA A 324 30.66 -15.11 10.53
N ALA A 325 31.19 -13.92 10.83
CA ALA A 325 31.85 -13.07 9.83
C ALA A 325 33.22 -13.61 9.39
N LEU A 326 33.95 -14.27 10.29
CA LEU A 326 35.27 -14.87 10.01
C LEU A 326 35.13 -16.14 9.15
N GLN A 327 34.12 -16.96 9.44
CA GLN A 327 33.84 -18.18 8.69
C GLN A 327 33.33 -17.90 7.27
N LEU A 328 32.56 -16.81 7.08
CA LEU A 328 32.12 -16.35 5.76
C LEU A 328 33.30 -15.88 4.88
N ALA A 329 34.34 -15.31 5.50
CA ALA A 329 35.56 -14.88 4.80
C ALA A 329 36.45 -16.07 4.40
N CYS A 330 36.60 -17.07 5.27
CA CYS A 330 37.31 -18.31 4.95
C CYS A 330 36.63 -19.08 3.80
N TRP A 331 35.29 -19.14 3.81
CA TRP A 331 34.54 -19.81 2.75
C TRP A 331 34.64 -19.12 1.38
N ALA A 332 34.71 -17.78 1.35
CA ALA A 332 34.85 -17.01 0.11
C ALA A 332 36.24 -17.17 -0.55
N GLU A 333 37.25 -17.63 0.19
CA GLU A 333 38.58 -17.95 -0.35
C GLU A 333 38.65 -19.35 -0.99
N GLU A 334 37.77 -20.28 -0.60
CA GLU A 334 37.80 -21.67 -1.08
C GLU A 334 37.10 -21.86 -2.44
N GLU A 335 36.14 -21.02 -2.83
CA GLU A 335 35.47 -21.07 -4.15
C GLU A 335 35.49 -19.75 -4.94
N PRO A 336 36.62 -19.35 -5.54
CA PRO A 336 36.76 -18.07 -6.27
C PRO A 336 36.05 -18.01 -7.63
N ARG A 337 35.26 -19.04 -8.01
CA ARG A 337 34.62 -19.14 -9.34
C ARG A 337 33.18 -18.59 -9.38
N CYS A 338 32.62 -18.13 -8.27
CA CYS A 338 31.25 -17.61 -8.23
C CYS A 338 31.18 -16.12 -8.67
N PRO A 339 30.18 -15.69 -9.48
CA PRO A 339 29.95 -14.29 -9.78
C PRO A 339 29.47 -13.56 -8.52
N GLY A 340 30.38 -12.91 -7.80
CA GLY A 340 30.08 -12.17 -6.57
C GLY A 340 31.09 -12.33 -5.44
N GLY A 341 31.97 -13.34 -5.49
CA GLY A 341 32.98 -13.60 -4.44
C GLY A 341 33.88 -12.39 -4.16
N THR A 342 34.25 -11.63 -5.20
CA THR A 342 35.06 -10.42 -5.09
C THR A 342 34.36 -9.26 -4.38
N GLU A 343 33.03 -9.15 -4.50
CA GLU A 343 32.21 -8.14 -3.83
C GLU A 343 31.98 -8.51 -2.36
N LEU A 344 31.86 -9.81 -2.07
CA LEU A 344 31.76 -10.35 -0.71
C LEU A 344 33.05 -10.07 0.08
N LEU A 345 34.22 -10.38 -0.50
CA LEU A 345 35.54 -10.07 0.08
C LEU A 345 35.73 -8.55 0.29
N ARG A 346 35.25 -7.73 -0.64
CA ARG A 346 35.30 -6.25 -0.54
C ARG A 346 34.47 -5.72 0.62
N ARG A 347 33.31 -6.30 0.89
CA ARG A 347 32.41 -5.88 1.99
C ARG A 347 32.83 -6.44 3.34
N ALA A 348 33.30 -7.69 3.38
CA ALA A 348 33.93 -8.25 4.57
C ALA A 348 35.14 -7.41 5.00
N GLY A 349 36.00 -7.01 4.04
CA GLY A 349 37.11 -6.09 4.29
C GLY A 349 36.67 -4.69 4.75
N ALA A 350 35.59 -4.12 4.18
CA ALA A 350 35.04 -2.83 4.61
C ALA A 350 34.47 -2.89 6.04
N TRP A 351 33.91 -4.03 6.45
CA TRP A 351 33.35 -4.25 7.78
C TRP A 351 34.44 -4.49 8.84
N VAL A 352 35.47 -5.27 8.52
CA VAL A 352 36.69 -5.39 9.34
C VAL A 352 37.37 -4.02 9.52
N ALA A 353 37.24 -3.13 8.54
CA ALA A 353 37.69 -1.74 8.60
C ALA A 353 36.68 -0.74 9.23
N GLY A 354 35.57 -1.20 9.81
CA GLY A 354 34.60 -0.37 10.54
C GLY A 354 33.68 0.50 9.68
N GLN A 355 33.51 0.20 8.39
CA GLN A 355 32.71 0.99 7.45
C GLN A 355 31.34 0.32 7.18
N SER A 356 30.27 0.91 7.70
CA SER A 356 28.95 0.26 7.87
C SER A 356 27.94 0.45 6.72
N SER A 357 28.31 0.89 5.51
CA SER A 357 27.35 0.86 4.39
C SER A 357 27.98 0.90 2.98
N ALA A 358 27.74 -0.13 2.18
CA ALA A 358 27.92 -0.09 0.72
C ALA A 358 26.76 -0.82 0.02
N ARG A 359 26.10 -0.18 -0.97
CA ARG A 359 25.08 -0.79 -1.85
C ARG A 359 25.40 -0.54 -3.33
N ALA A 360 24.98 -1.49 -4.17
CA ALA A 360 25.17 -1.52 -5.62
C ALA A 360 23.99 -0.84 -6.38
N VAL A 361 24.27 -0.33 -7.58
CA VAL A 361 23.30 0.13 -8.58
C VAL A 361 23.47 -0.75 -9.83
N ALA A 362 22.37 -1.28 -10.35
CA ALA A 362 22.32 -2.01 -11.62
C ALA A 362 22.34 -1.02 -12.81
N SER A 363 23.14 -1.32 -13.82
CA SER A 363 23.16 -0.62 -15.12
C SER A 363 22.89 -1.62 -16.24
N ASP A 364 22.17 -1.18 -17.27
CA ASP A 364 21.73 -1.99 -18.42
C ASP A 364 22.86 -2.74 -19.16
N PRO A 365 22.57 -3.90 -19.78
CA PRO A 365 23.58 -4.71 -20.45
C PRO A 365 23.94 -4.18 -21.84
N PRO A 366 25.22 -4.24 -22.26
CA PRO A 366 25.62 -3.95 -23.64
C PRO A 366 25.28 -5.11 -24.58
N ALA A 367 25.03 -4.77 -25.85
CA ALA A 367 24.47 -5.63 -26.91
C ALA A 367 25.37 -6.77 -27.45
N ASP A 368 26.52 -7.09 -26.85
CA ASP A 368 27.34 -8.24 -27.28
C ASP A 368 28.30 -8.73 -26.18
N PRO A 369 27.94 -9.80 -25.43
CA PRO A 369 28.77 -10.32 -24.34
C PRO A 369 30.02 -11.09 -24.82
N ALA A 370 30.11 -11.50 -26.09
CA ALA A 370 31.17 -12.37 -26.59
C ALA A 370 32.50 -11.64 -26.89
N ARG A 371 32.48 -10.29 -26.94
CA ARG A 371 33.64 -9.46 -27.30
C ARG A 371 34.36 -8.86 -26.08
N ALA A 372 33.67 -8.68 -24.95
CA ALA A 372 34.25 -8.21 -23.69
C ALA A 372 35.06 -9.32 -22.98
N TRP A 373 34.62 -10.57 -23.10
CA TRP A 373 35.27 -11.72 -22.46
C TRP A 373 36.66 -12.03 -23.04
N ARG A 374 36.86 -11.81 -24.35
CA ARG A 374 38.15 -12.03 -25.04
C ARG A 374 39.23 -10.99 -24.72
N ARG A 375 38.89 -9.84 -24.10
CA ARG A 375 39.88 -8.82 -23.69
C ARG A 375 40.32 -8.97 -22.23
N ALA A 376 39.64 -9.78 -21.42
CA ALA A 376 39.90 -9.88 -19.98
C ALA A 376 40.95 -10.96 -19.59
N LEU A 377 41.46 -11.74 -20.54
CA LEU A 377 42.38 -12.87 -20.27
C LEU A 377 43.87 -12.61 -20.62
N GLY A 378 44.31 -11.34 -20.60
CA GLY A 378 45.71 -11.00 -20.85
C GLY A 378 46.33 -10.15 -19.74
N ALA A 379 47.25 -10.76 -18.99
CA ALA A 379 48.23 -10.16 -18.07
C ALA A 379 47.72 -9.54 -16.75
N GLY A 380 48.16 -10.12 -15.62
CA GLY A 380 48.14 -9.41 -14.34
C GLY A 380 48.01 -10.22 -13.05
N ALA A 381 48.35 -11.51 -13.03
CA ALA A 381 48.35 -12.31 -11.79
C ALA A 381 49.70 -12.30 -11.03
N ALA A 382 50.81 -11.88 -11.66
CA ALA A 382 52.13 -11.91 -11.01
C ALA A 382 52.43 -10.67 -10.13
N LEU A 383 51.83 -9.50 -10.42
CA LEU A 383 52.17 -8.24 -9.73
C LEU A 383 51.43 -7.99 -8.40
N ARG A 384 50.39 -8.77 -8.08
CA ARG A 384 49.63 -8.61 -6.82
C ARG A 384 50.23 -9.38 -5.65
N ARG A 385 50.88 -10.51 -5.91
CA ARG A 385 51.53 -11.34 -4.88
C ARG A 385 52.76 -10.65 -4.28
N GLN A 386 53.56 -9.97 -5.10
CA GLN A 386 54.77 -9.28 -4.67
C GLN A 386 54.47 -8.05 -3.79
N ARG A 387 53.35 -7.36 -4.05
CA ARG A 387 52.93 -6.16 -3.30
C ARG A 387 52.31 -6.49 -1.94
N LEU A 388 51.63 -7.63 -1.82
CA LEU A 388 51.12 -8.14 -0.54
C LEU A 388 52.23 -8.70 0.35
N LEU A 389 53.26 -9.35 -0.23
CA LEU A 389 54.44 -9.79 0.52
C LEU A 389 55.29 -8.61 1.03
N GLN A 390 55.37 -7.51 0.28
CA GLN A 390 56.03 -6.27 0.75
C GLN A 390 55.26 -5.54 1.86
N LEU A 391 53.93 -5.60 1.87
CA LEU A 391 53.10 -5.01 2.92
C LEU A 391 53.06 -5.88 4.19
N ALA A 392 53.11 -7.21 4.05
CA ALA A 392 53.26 -8.12 5.18
C ALA A 392 54.62 -7.98 5.87
N ALA A 393 55.69 -7.69 5.12
CA ALA A 393 57.02 -7.42 5.67
C ALA A 393 57.13 -6.09 6.44
N GLN A 394 56.19 -5.15 6.28
CA GLN A 394 56.19 -3.87 6.99
C GLN A 394 55.47 -3.90 8.35
N GLN A 395 54.75 -4.98 8.69
CA GLN A 395 53.96 -5.10 9.92
C GLN A 395 54.63 -5.93 11.03
N LEU A 396 55.81 -6.52 10.78
CA LEU A 396 56.60 -7.19 11.81
C LEU A 396 57.81 -6.33 12.20
N ARG A 397 57.65 -5.49 13.23
CA ARG A 397 58.78 -4.92 13.97
C ARG A 397 58.89 -5.59 15.34
N SER A 398 59.87 -6.47 15.49
CA SER A 398 60.62 -6.67 16.73
C SER A 398 62.12 -6.59 16.39
N PRO A 399 62.97 -6.05 17.27
CA PRO A 399 64.30 -5.58 16.89
C PRO A 399 65.38 -6.66 17.05
N ARG A 400 66.04 -7.05 15.95
CA ARG A 400 67.43 -7.53 15.93
C ARG A 400 67.97 -7.73 14.49
N ALA A 401 69.14 -7.14 14.24
CA ALA A 401 70.18 -7.48 13.25
C ALA A 401 70.04 -7.09 11.75
N LEU A 402 70.61 -5.91 11.44
CA LEU A 402 71.68 -5.57 10.47
C LEU A 402 72.17 -6.53 9.34
N LEU A 403 72.52 -5.88 8.20
CA LEU A 403 73.47 -6.23 7.09
C LEU A 403 72.92 -7.22 6.02
N THR A 404 73.03 -7.07 4.68
CA THR A 404 73.94 -6.33 3.76
C THR A 404 73.39 -6.36 2.31
N LEU A 405 73.94 -5.51 1.42
CA LEU A 405 73.96 -5.51 -0.08
C LEU A 405 72.77 -4.84 -0.81
N GLY A 406 72.92 -3.92 -1.76
CA GLY A 406 74.10 -3.42 -2.49
C GLY A 406 73.86 -3.46 -4.01
N CYS A 407 73.73 -2.27 -4.63
CA CYS A 407 73.97 -1.90 -6.04
C CYS A 407 73.11 -2.52 -7.17
N LEU A 408 72.49 -1.66 -8.01
CA LEU A 408 72.90 -1.39 -9.41
C LEU A 408 71.85 -0.59 -10.19
N ASP A 409 72.27 0.61 -10.60
CA ASP A 409 72.15 1.28 -11.90
C ASP A 409 70.84 1.34 -12.73
N ALA A 410 70.55 2.58 -13.12
CA ALA A 410 69.75 2.96 -14.29
C ALA A 410 70.55 2.69 -15.60
N PRO A 411 69.90 2.70 -16.79
CA PRO A 411 69.87 3.98 -17.49
C PRO A 411 68.64 4.27 -18.39
N GLN A 412 68.64 5.55 -18.77
CA GLN A 412 67.93 6.38 -19.75
C GLN A 412 67.28 5.80 -21.03
N ASN A 413 66.34 6.63 -21.52
CA ASN A 413 65.95 6.93 -22.92
C ASN A 413 65.02 5.97 -23.65
N VAL A 414 63.77 6.41 -23.90
CA VAL A 414 63.20 6.60 -25.25
C VAL A 414 62.21 7.78 -25.24
N LYS A 415 62.54 8.84 -25.98
CA LYS A 415 61.61 9.88 -26.47
C LYS A 415 61.00 9.41 -27.80
N ASP A 416 59.83 9.97 -28.10
CA ASP A 416 59.09 9.96 -29.38
C ASP A 416 58.12 8.81 -29.68
N MET A 417 56.84 9.04 -29.38
CA MET A 417 55.82 8.97 -30.43
C MET A 417 54.75 10.05 -30.24
N ARG A 418 54.63 10.91 -31.26
CA ARG A 418 53.75 12.09 -31.34
C ARG A 418 52.26 11.73 -31.45
N ARG A 419 51.46 12.51 -30.73
CA ARG A 419 50.18 13.15 -31.10
C ARG A 419 49.33 12.50 -32.20
N LYS A 420 48.09 12.11 -31.83
CA LYS A 420 46.86 12.57 -32.52
C LYS A 420 45.60 12.34 -31.66
N ALA A 421 44.83 13.43 -31.53
CA ALA A 421 43.37 13.53 -31.47
C ALA A 421 42.62 13.51 -30.12
N PHE A 422 41.83 14.59 -29.96
CA PHE A 422 40.71 14.88 -29.05
C PHE A 422 41.02 15.29 -27.60
N SER A 423 41.27 16.60 -27.41
CA SER A 423 40.69 17.31 -26.28
C SER A 423 39.18 17.45 -26.52
N VAL A 424 38.36 16.84 -25.67
CA VAL A 424 36.96 17.25 -25.51
C VAL A 424 36.88 17.98 -24.18
N ASP A 425 36.58 19.26 -24.26
CA ASP A 425 36.29 20.13 -23.14
C ASP A 425 34.96 19.66 -22.50
N LEU A 426 35.01 19.20 -21.25
CA LEU A 426 33.86 18.74 -20.46
C LEU A 426 33.48 19.82 -19.42
N THR A 427 33.42 21.07 -19.84
CA THR A 427 32.82 22.14 -19.04
C THR A 427 31.32 22.23 -19.32
N ALA A 428 30.53 22.02 -18.26
CA ALA A 428 29.07 22.20 -18.14
C ALA A 428 28.14 21.17 -18.82
N ILE A 429 27.86 20.06 -18.11
CA ILE A 429 26.59 19.34 -18.27
C ILE A 429 25.55 20.05 -17.39
N ARG A 430 24.64 20.81 -18.01
CA ARG A 430 23.43 21.34 -17.39
C ARG A 430 22.41 20.19 -17.32
N LEU A 431 22.21 19.61 -16.14
CA LEU A 431 21.08 18.70 -15.91
C LEU A 431 19.82 19.56 -15.76
N GLU A 432 19.06 19.70 -16.84
CA GLU A 432 17.70 20.19 -16.79
C GLU A 432 16.77 19.05 -16.30
N ALA A 433 15.86 19.43 -15.40
CA ALA A 433 14.69 18.70 -14.93
C ALA A 433 14.93 17.38 -14.15
N GLY A 434 14.93 17.49 -12.81
CA GLY A 434 14.66 16.38 -11.91
C GLY A 434 15.28 16.55 -10.53
N VAL A 435 14.46 16.54 -9.47
CA VAL A 435 14.96 16.52 -8.08
C VAL A 435 15.72 15.21 -7.86
N VAL A 436 17.04 15.27 -7.86
CA VAL A 436 17.90 14.15 -7.49
C VAL A 436 17.83 14.00 -5.96
N PRO A 437 17.37 12.86 -5.40
CA PRO A 437 17.38 12.65 -3.95
C PRO A 437 18.78 12.89 -3.38
N LEU A 438 18.89 13.58 -2.25
CA LEU A 438 20.17 14.04 -1.66
C LEU A 438 21.22 12.91 -1.50
N ARG A 439 20.78 11.66 -1.37
CA ARG A 439 21.65 10.46 -1.36
C ARG A 439 22.16 10.07 -2.74
N LEU A 440 21.31 10.13 -3.78
CA LEU A 440 21.71 9.88 -5.17
C LEU A 440 22.62 11.00 -5.68
N ALA A 441 22.37 12.24 -5.24
CA ALA A 441 23.22 13.38 -5.49
C ALA A 441 24.63 13.18 -4.92
N ARG A 442 24.73 12.70 -3.67
CA ARG A 442 26.02 12.36 -3.04
C ARG A 442 26.71 11.17 -3.73
N CYS A 443 25.97 10.16 -4.18
CA CYS A 443 26.52 9.04 -4.97
C CYS A 443 27.01 9.47 -6.36
N LEU A 444 26.23 10.29 -7.07
CA LEU A 444 26.60 10.86 -8.38
C LEU A 444 27.80 11.79 -8.24
N GLN A 445 27.82 12.64 -7.22
CA GLN A 445 28.95 13.51 -6.89
C GLN A 445 30.22 12.68 -6.61
N ALA A 446 30.14 11.61 -5.83
CA ALA A 446 31.28 10.73 -5.57
C ALA A 446 31.78 9.98 -6.83
N THR A 447 30.87 9.63 -7.75
CA THR A 447 31.21 8.92 -8.99
C THR A 447 31.78 9.85 -10.05
N LEU A 448 31.33 11.10 -10.09
CA LEU A 448 31.75 12.12 -11.06
C LEU A 448 33.01 12.86 -10.62
N ILE A 449 33.24 13.06 -9.31
CA ILE A 449 34.54 13.50 -8.77
C ILE A 449 35.65 12.50 -9.17
N LYS A 450 35.36 11.20 -9.17
CA LYS A 450 36.29 10.16 -9.67
C LYS A 450 36.55 10.21 -11.18
N ARG A 451 35.72 10.92 -11.94
CA ARG A 451 35.84 11.08 -13.41
C ARG A 451 36.16 12.52 -13.85
N GLY A 452 36.51 13.41 -12.92
CA GLY A 452 36.84 14.81 -13.24
C GLY A 452 35.65 15.71 -13.57
N GLY A 453 34.40 15.24 -13.40
CA GLY A 453 33.19 16.03 -13.61
C GLY A 453 32.66 16.62 -12.30
N THR A 454 32.48 17.95 -12.24
CA THR A 454 31.83 18.62 -11.11
C THR A 454 30.33 18.77 -11.36
N ILE A 455 29.51 17.86 -10.81
CA ILE A 455 28.08 18.15 -10.59
C ILE A 455 27.93 18.73 -9.18
N ARG A 456 27.74 20.05 -9.11
CA ARG A 456 27.37 20.74 -7.89
C ARG A 456 25.87 20.55 -7.66
N VAL A 457 25.49 19.47 -6.97
CA VAL A 457 24.18 19.46 -6.30
C VAL A 457 24.29 20.41 -5.13
N MET A 458 23.88 21.65 -5.37
CA MET A 458 23.82 22.71 -4.36
C MET A 458 22.76 22.32 -3.34
N ALA A 459 23.15 21.57 -2.31
CA ALA A 459 22.36 21.51 -1.08
C ALA A 459 22.28 22.95 -0.56
N PHE A 460 21.07 23.52 -0.53
CA PHE A 460 20.87 24.83 0.08
C PHE A 460 21.29 24.74 1.54
N SER A 461 22.26 25.56 1.95
CA SER A 461 22.45 25.80 3.38
C SER A 461 21.17 26.44 3.92
N LEU A 462 20.80 26.14 5.17
CA LEU A 462 19.62 26.73 5.80
C LEU A 462 19.62 28.27 5.68
N LYS A 463 20.78 28.90 5.88
CA LYS A 463 20.95 30.36 5.71
C LYS A 463 20.61 30.85 4.31
N MET A 464 21.05 30.12 3.26
CA MET A 464 20.70 30.46 1.88
C MET A 464 19.22 30.22 1.58
N ALA A 465 18.64 29.16 2.12
CA ALA A 465 17.22 28.87 1.94
C ALA A 465 16.34 29.95 2.58
N LEU A 466 16.61 30.32 3.84
CA LEU A 466 15.91 31.40 4.54
C LEU A 466 16.03 32.74 3.80
N LYS A 467 17.24 33.09 3.36
CA LYS A 467 17.45 34.28 2.53
C LYS A 467 16.63 34.24 1.24
N GLY A 468 16.60 33.09 0.54
CA GLY A 468 15.78 32.91 -0.65
C GLY A 468 14.27 33.05 -0.40
N VAL A 469 13.77 32.62 0.77
CA VAL A 469 12.37 32.83 1.18
C VAL A 469 12.09 34.30 1.49
N GLN A 470 13.01 34.99 2.17
CA GLN A 470 12.87 36.40 2.53
C GLN A 470 12.88 37.32 1.30
N GLU A 471 13.78 37.04 0.35
CA GLU A 471 13.94 37.78 -0.91
C GLU A 471 12.81 37.49 -1.92
N ALA A 472 12.06 36.40 -1.75
CA ALA A 472 10.96 36.07 -2.64
C ALA A 472 9.84 37.13 -2.56
N SER A 473 9.54 37.75 -3.70
CA SER A 473 8.44 38.70 -3.91
C SER A 473 7.20 38.06 -4.56
N SER A 474 7.36 36.87 -5.15
CA SER A 474 6.29 36.08 -5.78
C SER A 474 6.56 34.59 -5.66
N VAL A 475 5.56 33.75 -5.95
CA VAL A 475 5.68 32.29 -5.98
C VAL A 475 6.42 31.86 -7.26
N SER A 476 7.74 31.96 -7.22
CA SER A 476 8.66 31.51 -8.28
C SER A 476 9.22 30.13 -7.98
N GLU A 477 9.87 29.49 -8.98
CA GLU A 477 10.53 28.19 -8.79
C GLU A 477 11.64 28.26 -7.73
N HIS A 478 12.41 29.36 -7.72
CA HIS A 478 13.43 29.61 -6.70
C HIS A 478 12.81 29.78 -5.30
N GLY A 479 11.71 30.53 -5.20
CA GLY A 479 10.98 30.68 -3.94
C GLY A 479 10.46 29.35 -3.40
N LEU A 480 9.82 28.54 -4.26
CA LEU A 480 9.34 27.20 -3.87
C LEU A 480 10.48 26.26 -3.43
N ARG A 481 11.61 26.25 -4.15
CA ARG A 481 12.79 25.46 -3.77
C ARG A 481 13.35 25.90 -2.42
N SER A 482 13.38 27.21 -2.17
CA SER A 482 13.84 27.77 -0.91
C SER A 482 12.91 27.39 0.24
N VAL A 483 11.59 27.48 0.05
CA VAL A 483 10.60 27.03 1.05
C VAL A 483 10.75 25.53 1.34
N VAL A 484 10.81 24.69 0.30
CA VAL A 484 11.02 23.24 0.45
C VAL A 484 12.31 22.96 1.23
N ALA A 485 13.40 23.66 0.89
CA ALA A 485 14.67 23.50 1.58
C ALA A 485 14.57 23.86 3.06
N VAL A 486 13.87 24.94 3.44
CA VAL A 486 13.64 25.28 4.86
C VAL A 486 12.79 24.21 5.55
N LEU A 487 11.67 23.78 4.95
CA LEU A 487 10.76 22.81 5.57
C LEU A 487 11.41 21.42 5.78
N ASP A 488 12.29 21.00 4.86
CA ASP A 488 12.94 19.69 4.93
C ASP A 488 14.29 19.68 5.68
N HIS A 489 14.87 20.84 5.98
CA HIS A 489 16.16 20.92 6.67
C HIS A 489 16.05 20.35 8.10
N LEU A 490 17.03 19.55 8.51
CA LEU A 490 17.04 18.92 9.84
C LEU A 490 17.33 19.91 10.97
N GLU A 491 18.05 20.97 10.66
CA GLU A 491 18.43 22.02 11.63
C GLU A 491 17.47 23.22 11.63
N SER A 492 16.38 23.19 10.85
CA SER A 492 15.38 24.26 10.89
C SER A 492 14.70 24.27 12.24
N ARG A 493 14.74 25.40 12.93
CA ARG A 493 14.01 25.58 14.19
C ARG A 493 12.54 25.85 13.92
N THR A 494 11.73 25.74 14.97
CA THR A 494 10.29 26.04 14.91
C THR A 494 10.03 27.47 14.43
N GLU A 495 10.83 28.44 14.87
CA GLU A 495 10.70 29.84 14.49
C GLU A 495 11.02 30.06 13.00
N ASP A 496 12.05 29.36 12.50
CA ASP A 496 12.47 29.45 11.10
C ASP A 496 11.39 28.87 10.16
N ILE A 497 10.74 27.77 10.58
CA ILE A 497 9.61 27.15 9.85
C ILE A 497 8.38 28.06 9.87
N GLU A 498 8.05 28.61 11.04
CA GLU A 498 6.91 29.51 11.20
C GLU A 498 7.07 30.78 10.36
N GLU A 499 8.23 31.45 10.42
CA GLU A 499 8.53 32.64 9.61
C GLU A 499 8.44 32.32 8.11
N CYS A 500 9.01 31.17 7.70
CA CYS A 500 8.95 30.70 6.32
C CYS A 500 7.52 30.47 5.84
N LEU A 501 6.70 29.76 6.60
CA LEU A 501 5.29 29.50 6.26
C LEU A 501 4.47 30.80 6.25
N LEU A 502 4.68 31.67 7.22
CA LEU A 502 4.00 32.97 7.30
C LEU A 502 4.32 33.85 6.08
N LYS A 503 5.61 33.95 5.71
CA LYS A 503 6.06 34.68 4.52
C LYS A 503 5.48 34.06 3.25
N PHE A 504 5.56 32.74 3.12
CA PHE A 504 5.05 32.05 1.92
C PHE A 504 3.53 32.18 1.78
N ASN A 505 2.79 32.11 2.88
CA ASN A 505 1.36 32.33 2.91
C ASN A 505 0.96 33.75 2.46
N ARG A 506 1.78 34.78 2.74
CA ARG A 506 1.59 36.13 2.19
C ARG A 506 1.82 36.18 0.67
N LEU A 507 2.73 35.36 0.14
CA LEU A 507 2.96 35.22 -1.31
C LEU A 507 1.83 34.46 -2.00
N LEU A 508 1.15 33.55 -1.28
CA LEU A 508 -0.07 32.89 -1.73
C LEU A 508 -1.24 33.87 -1.63
N THR A 509 -1.39 34.72 -2.64
CA THR A 509 -2.54 35.63 -2.77
C THR A 509 -3.85 34.86 -3.04
N SER A 510 -5.00 35.53 -2.96
CA SER A 510 -6.31 34.93 -3.23
C SER A 510 -6.49 34.48 -4.70
N THR A 511 -5.67 34.97 -5.62
CA THR A 511 -5.73 34.65 -7.05
C THR A 511 -4.35 34.28 -7.59
N LEU A 512 -4.02 33.00 -7.48
CA LEU A 512 -2.85 32.43 -8.16
C LEU A 512 -3.16 32.15 -9.62
N SER A 513 -2.20 32.40 -10.51
CA SER A 513 -2.31 32.04 -11.92
C SER A 513 -2.30 30.52 -12.10
N SER A 514 -2.93 30.00 -13.16
CA SER A 514 -2.90 28.55 -13.48
C SER A 514 -1.46 28.03 -13.53
N LYS A 515 -0.57 28.76 -14.21
CA LYS A 515 0.86 28.43 -14.31
C LYS A 515 1.56 28.35 -12.95
N THR A 516 1.20 29.22 -12.01
CA THR A 516 1.73 29.16 -10.63
C THR A 516 1.23 27.93 -9.89
N LEU A 517 -0.05 27.57 -10.07
CA LEU A 517 -0.63 26.37 -9.46
C LEU A 517 -0.01 25.09 -10.03
N GLU A 518 0.21 25.03 -11.34
CA GLU A 518 0.94 23.95 -12.01
C GLU A 518 2.37 23.82 -11.48
N LEU A 519 3.07 24.95 -11.32
CA LEU A 519 4.42 24.98 -10.74
C LEU A 519 4.43 24.44 -9.30
N ILE A 520 3.45 24.81 -8.47
CA ILE A 520 3.32 24.28 -7.11
C ILE A 520 3.08 22.77 -7.16
N ALA A 521 2.13 22.31 -7.98
CA ALA A 521 1.74 20.91 -8.12
C ALA A 521 2.88 20.01 -8.62
N ALA A 522 3.76 20.54 -9.49
CA ALA A 522 4.92 19.84 -10.03
C ALA A 522 6.16 19.88 -9.12
N SER A 523 6.15 20.70 -8.07
CA SER A 523 7.27 20.83 -7.13
C SER A 523 7.23 19.77 -6.01
N ALA A 524 8.26 19.75 -5.16
CA ALA A 524 8.27 18.94 -3.93
C ALA A 524 7.49 19.59 -2.76
N PHE A 525 6.92 20.78 -2.97
CA PHE A 525 6.22 21.52 -1.93
C PHE A 525 5.06 20.74 -1.28
N PRO A 526 4.17 20.06 -2.02
CA PRO A 526 3.10 19.26 -1.42
C PRO A 526 3.59 18.22 -0.42
N GLN A 527 4.66 17.48 -0.73
CA GLN A 527 5.21 16.47 0.17
C GLN A 527 5.87 17.09 1.40
N SER A 528 6.67 18.15 1.21
CA SER A 528 7.37 18.81 2.31
C SER A 528 6.41 19.47 3.29
N ILE A 529 5.32 20.09 2.81
CA ILE A 529 4.36 20.76 3.71
C ILE A 529 3.49 19.77 4.49
N VAL A 530 3.07 18.67 3.88
CA VAL A 530 2.32 17.62 4.59
C VAL A 530 3.21 16.96 5.66
N LYS A 531 4.47 16.67 5.33
CA LYS A 531 5.45 16.20 6.30
C LYS A 531 5.70 17.20 7.44
N THR A 532 5.60 18.49 7.16
CA THR A 532 5.73 19.55 8.18
C THR A 532 4.57 19.51 9.17
N ILE A 533 3.32 19.36 8.69
CA ILE A 533 2.14 19.17 9.57
C ILE A 533 2.35 17.96 10.47
N LYS A 534 2.74 16.82 9.89
CA LYS A 534 3.00 15.59 10.65
C LYS A 534 4.06 15.77 11.73
N ARG A 535 5.20 16.39 11.40
CA ARG A 535 6.33 16.58 12.31
C ARG A 535 5.99 17.54 13.46
N HIS A 536 5.20 18.56 13.16
CA HIS A 536 4.88 19.64 14.10
C HIS A 536 3.42 19.59 14.53
N LEU A 537 2.82 18.39 14.58
CA LEU A 537 1.41 18.21 14.90
C LEU A 537 1.04 18.85 16.23
N GLU A 538 1.95 18.87 17.21
CA GLU A 538 1.73 19.46 18.53
C GLU A 538 1.90 20.99 18.58
N ASN A 539 2.35 21.64 17.50
CA ASN A 539 2.59 23.09 17.44
C ASN A 539 1.45 23.78 16.64
N PRO A 540 0.46 24.41 17.31
CA PRO A 540 -0.72 24.94 16.65
C PRO A 540 -0.45 26.00 15.57
N PRO A 541 0.45 26.99 15.79
CA PRO A 541 0.81 27.96 14.75
C PRO A 541 1.34 27.34 13.45
N ILE A 542 2.29 26.40 13.54
CA ILE A 542 2.88 25.76 12.36
C ILE A 542 1.82 24.97 11.58
N VAL A 543 1.01 24.17 12.28
CA VAL A 543 -0.09 23.42 11.67
C VAL A 543 -1.08 24.36 10.99
N ALA A 544 -1.47 25.45 11.66
CA ALA A 544 -2.40 26.42 11.11
C ALA A 544 -1.88 27.08 9.83
N PHE A 545 -0.64 27.56 9.82
CA PHE A 545 -0.04 28.17 8.63
C PHE A 545 0.17 27.15 7.52
N ALA A 546 0.59 25.93 7.84
CA ALA A 546 0.76 24.87 6.85
C ALA A 546 -0.57 24.50 6.18
N CYS A 547 -1.64 24.30 6.97
CA CYS A 547 -2.99 24.06 6.44
C CYS A 547 -3.47 25.23 5.56
N GLN A 548 -3.20 26.48 5.97
CA GLN A 548 -3.59 27.66 5.20
C GLN A 548 -2.84 27.75 3.86
N CYS A 549 -1.54 27.43 3.84
CA CYS A 549 -0.76 27.34 2.61
C CYS A 549 -1.34 26.29 1.66
N ILE A 550 -1.64 25.07 2.15
CA ILE A 550 -2.28 24.02 1.33
C ILE A 550 -3.63 24.51 0.79
N ALA A 551 -4.47 25.09 1.64
CA ALA A 551 -5.80 25.56 1.25
C ALA A 551 -5.75 26.61 0.12
N ARG A 552 -4.78 27.53 0.17
CA ARG A 552 -4.58 28.57 -0.85
C ARG A 552 -3.93 28.04 -2.13
N SER A 553 -3.11 27.00 -2.02
CA SER A 553 -2.49 26.35 -3.18
C SER A 553 -3.41 25.31 -3.85
N ALA A 554 -4.39 24.75 -3.15
CA ALA A 554 -5.31 23.72 -3.65
C ALA A 554 -6.55 24.29 -4.38
N THR A 555 -6.42 25.43 -5.06
CA THR A 555 -7.56 26.08 -5.73
C THR A 555 -7.91 25.48 -7.09
N SER A 556 -6.98 24.75 -7.74
CA SER A 556 -7.23 23.95 -8.93
C SER A 556 -7.29 22.46 -8.61
N VAL A 557 -7.95 21.67 -9.46
CA VAL A 557 -8.10 20.22 -9.29
C VAL A 557 -6.74 19.51 -9.30
N GLU A 558 -5.83 19.93 -10.19
CA GLU A 558 -4.49 19.34 -10.32
C GLU A 558 -3.63 19.59 -9.06
N ALA A 559 -3.65 20.83 -8.56
CA ALA A 559 -2.94 21.18 -7.34
C ALA A 559 -3.55 20.47 -6.13
N ALA A 560 -4.88 20.46 -5.98
CA ALA A 560 -5.58 19.70 -4.94
C ALA A 560 -5.18 18.21 -4.98
N GLY A 561 -5.21 17.59 -6.16
CA GLY A 561 -4.79 16.19 -6.34
C GLY A 561 -3.33 15.93 -5.94
N SER A 562 -2.42 16.90 -6.15
CA SER A 562 -1.03 16.78 -5.69
C SER A 562 -0.90 16.74 -4.16
N PHE A 563 -1.68 17.55 -3.44
CA PHE A 563 -1.70 17.54 -1.97
C PHE A 563 -2.37 16.27 -1.42
N VAL A 564 -3.44 15.80 -2.06
CA VAL A 564 -4.09 14.53 -1.69
C VAL A 564 -3.11 13.37 -1.80
N ARG A 565 -2.39 13.24 -2.93
CA ARG A 565 -1.34 12.22 -3.11
C ARG A 565 -0.20 12.34 -2.10
N ALA A 566 0.07 13.54 -1.61
CA ALA A 566 1.07 13.77 -0.57
C ALA A 566 0.59 13.37 0.84
N GLY A 567 -0.70 13.03 1.03
CA GLY A 567 -1.28 12.66 2.33
C GLY A 567 -1.95 13.82 3.08
N ALA A 568 -2.30 14.93 2.40
CA ALA A 568 -2.84 16.11 3.08
C ALA A 568 -4.17 15.87 3.80
N LEU A 569 -5.00 14.91 3.34
CA LEU A 569 -6.25 14.57 4.02
C LEU A 569 -5.99 13.93 5.39
N ASP A 570 -5.12 12.93 5.44
CA ASP A 570 -4.81 12.19 6.67
C ASP A 570 -4.21 13.12 7.72
N GLU A 571 -3.27 13.98 7.33
CA GLU A 571 -2.63 14.92 8.25
C GLU A 571 -3.58 16.06 8.66
N ALA A 572 -4.54 16.46 7.82
CA ALA A 572 -5.60 17.38 8.22
C ALA A 572 -6.54 16.74 9.26
N PHE A 573 -6.87 15.46 9.11
CA PHE A 573 -7.68 14.73 10.10
C PHE A 573 -6.91 14.56 11.42
N ALA A 574 -5.62 14.22 11.35
CA ALA A 574 -4.77 14.16 12.53
C ALA A 574 -4.71 15.51 13.26
N ALA A 575 -4.59 16.63 12.52
CA ALA A 575 -4.62 17.97 13.09
C ALA A 575 -5.97 18.29 13.77
N MET A 576 -7.10 17.92 13.15
CA MET A 576 -8.41 18.11 13.76
C MET A 576 -8.58 17.27 15.03
N ASP A 577 -8.07 16.04 15.05
CA ASP A 577 -8.14 15.12 16.19
C ASP A 577 -7.24 15.53 17.35
N ALA A 578 -6.03 16.01 17.05
CA ALA A 578 -5.08 16.50 18.05
C ALA A 578 -5.54 17.81 18.71
N HIS A 579 -6.27 18.66 17.96
CA HIS A 579 -6.62 20.03 18.39
C HIS A 579 -8.12 20.29 18.42
N LYS A 580 -8.90 19.34 18.96
CA LYS A 580 -10.38 19.42 19.01
C LYS A 580 -10.92 20.72 19.63
N ALA A 581 -10.26 21.22 20.68
CA ALA A 581 -10.67 22.44 21.39
C ALA A 581 -10.16 23.74 20.74
N HIS A 582 -9.25 23.68 19.77
CA HIS A 582 -8.63 24.87 19.18
C HIS A 582 -9.41 25.32 17.94
N GLY A 583 -10.39 26.21 18.12
CA GLY A 583 -11.24 26.71 17.03
C GLY A 583 -10.48 27.23 15.79
N GLY A 584 -9.33 27.88 15.99
CA GLY A 584 -8.48 28.32 14.87
C GLY A 584 -7.96 27.18 13.97
N ILE A 585 -7.59 26.04 14.54
CA ILE A 585 -7.12 24.87 13.77
C ILE A 585 -8.30 24.18 13.10
N GLN A 586 -9.42 24.05 13.80
CA GLN A 586 -10.64 23.50 13.19
C GLN A 586 -11.04 24.34 11.97
N ASN A 587 -11.00 25.67 12.07
CA ASN A 587 -11.28 26.57 10.95
C ASN A 587 -10.32 26.36 9.77
N VAL A 588 -8.99 26.40 9.99
CA VAL A 588 -8.03 26.26 8.87
C VAL A 588 -8.01 24.86 8.27
N ALA A 589 -8.28 23.81 9.06
CA ALA A 589 -8.42 22.45 8.55
C ALA A 589 -9.69 22.31 7.67
N LEU A 590 -10.82 22.88 8.10
CA LEU A 590 -12.03 22.95 7.28
C LEU A 590 -11.82 23.80 6.01
N PHE A 591 -11.05 24.87 6.08
CA PHE A 591 -10.67 25.67 4.91
C PHE A 591 -9.81 24.89 3.91
N LEU A 592 -8.88 24.05 4.40
CA LEU A 592 -8.14 23.09 3.58
C LEU A 592 -9.08 22.09 2.92
N LEU A 593 -9.93 21.43 3.71
CA LEU A 593 -10.89 20.43 3.21
C LEU A 593 -11.79 21.03 2.13
N ARG A 594 -12.34 22.23 2.34
CA ARG A 594 -13.19 22.92 1.34
C ARG A 594 -12.55 23.04 -0.04
N ASN A 595 -11.23 23.24 -0.10
CA ASN A 595 -10.52 23.39 -1.37
C ASN A 595 -10.13 22.05 -1.97
N VAL A 596 -9.65 21.11 -1.14
CA VAL A 596 -9.24 19.77 -1.59
C VAL A 596 -10.44 18.93 -2.05
N LEU A 597 -11.57 19.00 -1.34
CA LEU A 597 -12.79 18.22 -1.63
C LEU A 597 -13.54 18.66 -2.89
N LYS A 598 -13.06 19.69 -3.60
CA LYS A 598 -13.58 20.04 -4.94
C LYS A 598 -13.31 18.92 -5.96
N ASP A 599 -12.25 18.13 -5.74
CA ASP A 599 -12.05 16.88 -6.46
C ASP A 599 -12.96 15.78 -5.88
N PRO A 600 -13.88 15.20 -6.67
CA PRO A 600 -14.76 14.15 -6.19
C PRO A 600 -14.01 12.88 -5.73
N ASN A 601 -12.80 12.60 -6.24
CA ASN A 601 -11.99 11.49 -5.74
C ASN A 601 -11.50 11.76 -4.31
N ALA A 602 -10.96 12.96 -4.08
CA ALA A 602 -10.54 13.40 -2.75
C ALA A 602 -11.72 13.41 -1.77
N ALA A 603 -12.90 13.84 -2.21
CA ALA A 603 -14.12 13.80 -1.41
C ALA A 603 -14.52 12.38 -1.00
N ARG A 604 -14.44 11.41 -1.91
CA ARG A 604 -14.68 10.00 -1.58
C ARG A 604 -13.65 9.44 -0.60
N GLN A 605 -12.36 9.74 -0.81
CA GLN A 605 -11.30 9.33 0.12
C GLN A 605 -11.51 9.93 1.51
N ALA A 606 -11.90 11.20 1.60
CA ALA A 606 -12.20 11.85 2.87
C ALA A 606 -13.38 11.19 3.59
N VAL A 607 -14.46 10.83 2.88
CA VAL A 607 -15.58 10.08 3.46
C VAL A 607 -15.12 8.72 4.00
N ALA A 608 -14.32 7.97 3.23
CA ALA A 608 -13.74 6.71 3.67
C ALA A 608 -12.83 6.87 4.90
N GLY A 609 -12.11 7.99 5.00
CA GLY A 609 -11.29 8.35 6.16
C GLY A 609 -12.06 8.86 7.38
N GLY A 610 -13.40 8.88 7.35
CA GLY A 610 -14.23 9.32 8.47
C GLY A 610 -14.31 10.85 8.64
N ALA A 611 -14.10 11.63 7.56
CA ALA A 611 -14.14 13.09 7.61
C ALA A 611 -15.48 13.65 8.10
N ILE A 612 -16.61 13.02 7.75
CA ILE A 612 -17.95 13.47 8.16
C ILE A 612 -18.04 13.61 9.68
N THR A 613 -17.63 12.57 10.42
CA THR A 613 -17.66 12.56 11.89
C THR A 613 -16.80 13.68 12.48
N ARG A 614 -15.61 13.92 11.92
CA ARG A 614 -14.70 14.97 12.38
C ARG A 614 -15.22 16.37 12.11
N VAL A 615 -15.80 16.59 10.92
CA VAL A 615 -16.42 17.87 10.57
C VAL A 615 -17.59 18.18 11.50
N LEU A 616 -18.45 17.20 11.76
CA LEU A 616 -19.57 17.35 12.70
C LEU A 616 -19.08 17.63 14.13
N ALA A 617 -18.04 16.92 14.59
CA ALA A 617 -17.44 17.18 15.89
C ALA A 617 -16.89 18.61 16.00
N ALA A 618 -16.18 19.09 14.97
CA ALA A 618 -15.67 20.46 14.92
C ALA A 618 -16.81 21.51 14.96
N MET A 619 -17.89 21.30 14.20
CA MET A 619 -19.07 22.16 14.21
C MET A 619 -19.81 22.14 15.56
N ASN A 620 -19.84 21.02 16.26
CA ASN A 620 -20.48 20.92 17.57
C ASN A 620 -19.65 21.60 18.68
N LEU A 621 -18.32 21.53 18.59
CA LEU A 621 -17.42 22.13 19.57
C LEU A 621 -17.28 23.64 19.42
N ALA A 622 -17.48 24.18 18.22
CA ALA A 622 -17.31 25.60 17.96
C ALA A 622 -18.40 26.18 17.06
N THR A 623 -19.13 27.16 17.60
CA THR A 623 -20.22 27.87 16.90
C THR A 623 -19.73 29.02 16.01
N GLY A 624 -18.42 29.23 15.90
CA GLY A 624 -17.83 30.28 15.08
C GLY A 624 -18.27 30.19 13.62
N ARG A 625 -18.61 31.34 13.04
CA ARG A 625 -19.15 31.48 11.68
C ARG A 625 -18.34 30.70 10.64
N GLU A 626 -17.02 30.84 10.65
CA GLU A 626 -16.12 30.26 9.66
C GLU A 626 -16.07 28.72 9.75
N ILE A 627 -16.13 28.18 10.97
CA ILE A 627 -16.17 26.74 11.23
C ILE A 627 -17.49 26.16 10.74
N GLN A 628 -18.60 26.82 11.05
CA GLN A 628 -19.93 26.40 10.59
C GLN A 628 -20.01 26.44 9.05
N PHE A 629 -19.60 27.54 8.43
CA PHE A 629 -19.60 27.68 6.97
C PHE A 629 -18.67 26.66 6.29
N GLY A 630 -17.43 26.53 6.78
CA GLY A 630 -16.47 25.56 6.26
C GLY A 630 -16.97 24.13 6.40
N GLY A 631 -17.53 23.79 7.56
CA GLY A 631 -18.11 22.48 7.83
C GLY A 631 -19.27 22.15 6.90
N LEU A 632 -20.23 23.06 6.72
CA LEU A 632 -21.35 22.87 5.80
C LEU A 632 -20.89 22.67 4.35
N VAL A 633 -19.96 23.47 3.86
CA VAL A 633 -19.46 23.31 2.48
C VAL A 633 -18.72 21.98 2.32
N SER A 634 -17.90 21.57 3.29
CA SER A 634 -17.23 20.27 3.27
C SER A 634 -18.22 19.11 3.30
N LEU A 635 -19.27 19.17 4.13
CA LEU A 635 -20.33 18.17 4.17
C LEU A 635 -21.06 18.09 2.83
N ARG A 636 -21.40 19.22 2.21
CA ARG A 636 -22.03 19.28 0.88
C ARG A 636 -21.18 18.57 -0.17
N LEU A 637 -19.90 18.92 -0.28
CA LEU A 637 -18.98 18.34 -1.27
C LEU A 637 -18.82 16.82 -1.08
N MET A 638 -18.64 16.38 0.17
CA MET A 638 -18.58 14.96 0.50
C MET A 638 -19.88 14.24 0.13
N MET A 639 -21.02 14.88 0.35
CA MET A 639 -22.30 14.27 0.04
C MET A 639 -22.55 14.15 -1.48
N GLU A 640 -22.23 15.20 -2.24
CA GLU A 640 -22.37 15.25 -3.70
C GLU A 640 -21.48 14.21 -4.39
N ALA A 641 -20.19 14.15 -4.03
CA ALA A 641 -19.22 13.23 -4.63
C ALA A 641 -19.60 11.74 -4.45
N SER A 642 -20.42 11.51 -3.44
CA SER A 642 -20.67 10.21 -2.89
C SER A 642 -22.05 9.72 -3.38
N ARG A 643 -23.01 10.61 -3.70
CA ARG A 643 -24.24 10.31 -4.48
C ARG A 643 -23.97 9.64 -5.83
N ALA A 644 -22.82 9.92 -6.45
CA ALA A 644 -22.40 9.26 -7.68
C ALA A 644 -22.19 7.73 -7.51
N ASN A 645 -21.96 7.26 -6.28
CA ASN A 645 -21.76 5.86 -5.96
C ASN A 645 -22.85 5.36 -4.98
N ARG A 646 -24.03 4.99 -5.52
CA ARG A 646 -25.20 4.61 -4.72
C ARG A 646 -24.97 3.42 -3.78
N TYR A 647 -24.01 2.53 -4.09
CA TYR A 647 -23.87 1.25 -3.39
C TYR A 647 -23.22 1.40 -2.02
N TYR A 648 -22.11 2.14 -1.94
CA TYR A 648 -21.40 2.39 -0.67
C TYR A 648 -22.13 3.38 0.26
N TRP A 649 -23.17 4.06 -0.24
CA TRP A 649 -23.81 5.18 0.43
C TRP A 649 -24.76 4.83 1.56
N GLN A 650 -25.29 3.59 1.59
CA GLN A 650 -26.51 3.35 2.36
C GLN A 650 -26.28 3.00 3.82
N GLU A 651 -25.16 2.38 4.22
CA GLU A 651 -24.98 1.93 5.60
C GLU A 651 -24.42 3.05 6.49
N SER A 652 -23.18 3.50 6.23
CA SER A 652 -22.46 4.45 7.09
C SER A 652 -23.13 5.83 7.19
N LEU A 653 -23.92 6.21 6.19
CA LEU A 653 -24.55 7.52 6.12
C LEU A 653 -25.96 7.57 6.70
N LYS A 654 -26.61 6.43 7.00
CA LYS A 654 -27.89 6.44 7.73
C LYS A 654 -27.72 7.09 9.10
N VAL A 655 -26.68 6.70 9.84
CA VAL A 655 -26.35 7.28 11.16
C VAL A 655 -25.92 8.75 11.02
N ALA A 656 -25.11 9.05 9.99
CA ALA A 656 -24.64 10.40 9.77
C ALA A 656 -25.74 11.38 9.33
N ARG A 657 -26.80 10.92 8.61
CA ARG A 657 -27.86 11.79 8.07
C ARG A 657 -28.56 12.61 9.14
N ALA A 658 -28.94 12.00 10.25
CA ALA A 658 -29.59 12.71 11.36
C ALA A 658 -28.65 13.78 11.95
N SER A 659 -27.37 13.45 12.10
CA SER A 659 -26.36 14.37 12.64
C SER A 659 -26.05 15.53 11.67
N ILE A 660 -25.99 15.27 10.37
CA ILE A 660 -25.81 16.28 9.33
C ILE A 660 -27.02 17.21 9.27
N GLN A 661 -28.24 16.64 9.34
CA GLN A 661 -29.46 17.41 9.40
C GLN A 661 -29.47 18.35 10.62
N GLU A 662 -29.16 17.82 11.81
CA GLU A 662 -29.13 18.63 13.02
C GLU A 662 -28.08 19.74 12.93
N ALA A 663 -26.86 19.44 12.45
CA ALA A 663 -25.82 20.43 12.25
C ALA A 663 -26.24 21.55 11.27
N GLY A 664 -26.92 21.20 10.17
CA GLY A 664 -27.48 22.17 9.21
C GLY A 664 -28.53 23.08 9.84
N LEU A 665 -29.50 22.51 10.58
CA LEU A 665 -30.54 23.27 11.26
C LEU A 665 -29.97 24.16 12.36
N GLN A 666 -29.02 23.65 13.14
CA GLN A 666 -28.38 24.40 14.23
C GLN A 666 -27.55 25.56 13.70
N ALA A 667 -26.77 25.35 12.63
CA ALA A 667 -26.00 26.41 11.98
C ALA A 667 -26.94 27.53 11.46
N LYS A 668 -28.07 27.18 10.86
CA LYS A 668 -29.07 28.13 10.36
C LYS A 668 -29.71 28.95 11.48
N VAL A 669 -29.99 28.34 12.63
CA VAL A 669 -30.54 29.06 13.80
C VAL A 669 -29.50 29.99 14.43
N ASN A 670 -28.28 29.49 14.63
CA ASN A 670 -27.21 30.26 15.26
C ASN A 670 -26.75 31.47 14.40
N HIS A 671 -26.88 31.37 13.07
CA HIS A 671 -26.39 32.36 12.12
C HIS A 671 -27.49 32.89 11.19
N GLN A 672 -28.71 33.07 11.70
CA GLN A 672 -29.88 33.47 10.91
C GLN A 672 -29.72 34.77 10.10
N SER A 673 -28.82 35.68 10.52
CA SER A 673 -28.52 36.93 9.83
C SER A 673 -27.47 36.78 8.71
N ASP A 674 -26.79 35.64 8.60
CA ASP A 674 -25.80 35.39 7.55
C ASP A 674 -26.42 34.61 6.39
N ALA A 675 -26.81 35.33 5.35
CA ALA A 675 -27.42 34.76 4.16
C ALA A 675 -26.54 33.69 3.48
N ALA A 676 -25.22 33.86 3.46
CA ALA A 676 -24.31 32.92 2.80
C ALA A 676 -24.20 31.60 3.57
N LEU A 677 -24.17 31.66 4.91
CA LEU A 677 -24.15 30.48 5.76
C LEU A 677 -25.51 29.77 5.76
N CYS A 678 -26.60 30.51 5.83
CA CYS A 678 -27.96 29.96 5.67
C CYS A 678 -28.12 29.23 4.35
N GLN A 679 -27.64 29.80 3.23
CA GLN A 679 -27.65 29.13 1.93
C GLN A 679 -26.80 27.84 1.93
N ALA A 680 -25.61 27.86 2.53
CA ALA A 680 -24.79 26.66 2.65
C ALA A 680 -25.45 25.56 3.50
N ALA A 681 -26.18 25.95 4.56
CA ALA A 681 -26.96 25.03 5.37
C ALA A 681 -28.13 24.44 4.57
N ASP A 682 -28.84 25.27 3.81
CA ASP A 682 -29.96 24.84 2.97
C ASP A 682 -29.51 23.89 1.85
N ASP A 683 -28.32 24.12 1.27
CA ASP A 683 -27.71 23.20 0.32
C ASP A 683 -27.42 21.83 0.94
N VAL A 684 -26.94 21.77 2.19
CA VAL A 684 -26.71 20.49 2.90
C VAL A 684 -28.04 19.83 3.26
N LEU A 685 -29.00 20.58 3.79
CA LEU A 685 -30.32 20.08 4.20
C LEU A 685 -31.10 19.52 3.02
N ALA A 686 -30.99 20.13 1.85
CA ALA A 686 -31.49 19.60 0.59
C ALA A 686 -30.92 18.24 0.20
N LEU A 687 -29.71 17.92 0.65
CA LEU A 687 -29.09 16.64 0.35
C LEU A 687 -29.56 15.52 1.28
N VAL A 688 -29.95 15.86 2.52
CA VAL A 688 -30.37 14.92 3.57
C VAL A 688 -31.89 14.79 3.75
N ILE A 689 -32.66 15.87 3.59
CA ILE A 689 -34.11 15.91 3.79
C ILE A 689 -34.81 15.86 2.43
N PRO A 690 -35.60 14.82 2.14
CA PRO A 690 -36.47 14.80 0.97
C PRO A 690 -37.43 15.98 1.00
N ARG A 691 -37.54 16.71 -0.10
CA ARG A 691 -38.45 17.86 -0.21
C ARG A 691 -38.19 19.05 0.67
N PHE A 692 -36.93 19.22 1.10
CA PHE A 692 -36.52 20.42 1.80
C PHE A 692 -36.82 21.68 0.99
N LYS A 693 -37.69 22.52 1.54
CA LYS A 693 -38.09 23.83 1.01
C LYS A 693 -38.71 23.80 -0.39
N GLU A 694 -39.29 22.67 -0.79
CA GLU A 694 -40.00 22.52 -2.08
C GLU A 694 -41.43 23.05 -2.06
N VAL A 695 -42.05 23.09 -0.88
CA VAL A 695 -43.46 23.42 -0.69
C VAL A 695 -43.56 24.57 0.30
N PRO A 696 -44.41 25.58 0.05
CA PRO A 696 -44.63 26.65 1.02
C PRO A 696 -45.20 26.11 2.33
N CYS A 697 -44.73 26.65 3.45
CA CYS A 697 -45.19 26.30 4.78
C CYS A 697 -46.58 26.89 5.01
N TRP A 698 -47.60 26.03 5.07
CA TRP A 698 -48.97 26.45 5.34
C TRP A 698 -49.09 27.23 6.67
N HIS A 699 -48.43 26.78 7.75
CA HIS A 699 -48.44 27.50 9.03
C HIS A 699 -47.80 28.88 8.95
N TRP A 700 -46.79 29.08 8.10
CA TRP A 700 -46.18 30.39 7.91
C TRP A 700 -47.10 31.32 7.15
N GLN A 701 -47.76 30.82 6.09
CA GLN A 701 -48.77 31.57 5.35
C GLN A 701 -49.93 32.04 6.24
N SER A 702 -50.28 31.25 7.26
CA SER A 702 -51.28 31.63 8.26
C SER A 702 -50.75 32.55 9.37
N GLY A 703 -49.43 32.75 9.50
CA GLY A 703 -48.80 33.56 10.55
C GLY A 703 -48.51 32.85 11.87
N TRP A 704 -48.55 31.51 11.92
CA TRP A 704 -48.45 30.71 13.16
C TRP A 704 -47.30 29.68 13.17
N CYS A 705 -46.35 29.76 12.23
CA CYS A 705 -45.23 28.82 12.19
C CYS A 705 -44.25 29.04 13.35
N LYS A 706 -44.20 28.10 14.29
CA LYS A 706 -43.30 28.13 15.45
C LYS A 706 -41.89 27.60 15.17
N MET A 707 -41.68 26.96 14.00
CA MET A 707 -40.41 26.33 13.65
C MET A 707 -39.34 27.33 13.20
N GLY A 708 -39.72 28.56 12.84
CA GLY A 708 -38.79 29.61 12.42
C GLY A 708 -37.83 29.13 11.32
N PRO A 709 -36.52 29.44 11.42
CA PRO A 709 -35.53 28.98 10.45
C PRO A 709 -35.38 27.45 10.35
N LYS A 710 -35.80 26.70 11.37
CA LYS A 710 -35.77 25.21 11.37
C LYS A 710 -36.88 24.58 10.53
N CYS A 711 -37.87 25.36 10.07
CA CYS A 711 -38.96 24.83 9.27
C CYS A 711 -38.41 24.20 7.98
N THR A 712 -38.81 22.97 7.66
CA THR A 712 -38.40 22.28 6.43
C THR A 712 -39.21 22.71 5.19
N TYR A 713 -40.26 23.50 5.38
CA TYR A 713 -41.11 24.09 4.34
C TYR A 713 -40.77 25.57 4.13
N ALA A 714 -41.04 26.10 2.94
CA ALA A 714 -40.63 27.45 2.56
C ALA A 714 -41.49 28.55 3.21
N HIS A 715 -40.87 29.56 3.83
CA HIS A 715 -41.51 30.71 4.45
C HIS A 715 -41.75 31.89 3.46
N GLY A 716 -41.87 31.59 2.17
CA GLY A 716 -42.05 32.60 1.13
C GLY A 716 -41.47 32.13 -0.19
N SER A 717 -41.59 32.96 -1.22
CA SER A 717 -40.98 32.72 -2.54
C SER A 717 -39.46 32.61 -2.47
N ASP A 718 -38.84 33.40 -1.59
CA ASP A 718 -37.38 33.50 -1.50
C ASP A 718 -36.75 32.26 -0.84
N ASP A 719 -37.53 31.58 0.00
CA ASP A 719 -37.15 30.33 0.67
C ASP A 719 -37.59 29.11 -0.16
N LEU A 720 -38.37 29.29 -1.24
CA LEU A 720 -38.88 28.20 -2.07
C LEU A 720 -37.81 27.74 -3.07
N ARG A 721 -37.34 26.51 -2.92
CA ARG A 721 -36.36 25.90 -3.83
C ARG A 721 -37.07 25.49 -5.12
N THR A 722 -36.78 26.19 -6.21
CA THR A 722 -37.29 25.85 -7.53
C THR A 722 -36.56 24.62 -8.10
N TYR A 723 -37.22 23.46 -7.98
CA TYR A 723 -36.84 22.24 -8.70
C TYR A 723 -36.93 22.48 -10.21
N GLY A 724 -35.83 22.87 -10.85
CA GLY A 724 -35.83 23.05 -12.30
C GLY A 724 -34.80 24.03 -12.81
N LYS A 725 -34.40 25.02 -12.02
CA LYS A 725 -33.13 25.71 -12.24
C LYS A 725 -32.05 24.92 -11.51
N ALA A 726 -31.80 23.68 -11.96
CA ALA A 726 -30.45 23.16 -11.82
C ALA A 726 -29.54 24.27 -12.35
N SER A 727 -28.69 24.82 -11.49
CA SER A 727 -27.68 25.81 -11.80
C SER A 727 -26.66 25.19 -12.76
N GLY A 728 -27.14 24.88 -13.97
CA GLY A 728 -26.37 24.40 -15.09
C GLY A 728 -25.38 25.48 -15.42
N LYS A 729 -24.14 25.25 -14.99
CA LYS A 729 -22.93 26.00 -15.32
C LYS A 729 -22.86 27.42 -14.74
N GLY A 730 -22.18 27.52 -13.59
CA GLY A 730 -20.92 28.27 -13.58
C GLY A 730 -20.97 29.78 -13.81
N ALA A 731 -21.77 30.51 -13.05
CA ALA A 731 -21.50 31.92 -12.79
C ALA A 731 -21.37 32.15 -11.28
N TYR A 732 -20.29 31.63 -10.70
CA TYR A 732 -19.70 32.28 -9.53
C TYR A 732 -19.13 33.61 -10.05
N ARG A 733 -20.00 34.62 -10.17
CA ARG A 733 -19.58 35.99 -10.47
C ARG A 733 -18.74 36.41 -9.27
N ARG A 734 -17.42 36.37 -9.44
CA ARG A 734 -16.49 37.06 -8.55
C ARG A 734 -16.83 38.54 -8.64
N GLU A 735 -17.42 39.07 -7.59
CA GLU A 735 -17.10 40.43 -7.15
C GLU A 735 -15.98 40.33 -6.12
#